data_AF-A0AAV4GKK8-F1
#
_entry.id   AF-A0AAV4GKK8-F1
#
_cell.length_a   1.000
_cell.length_b   1.000
_cell.length_c   1.000
_cell.angle_alpha   90.00
_cell.angle_beta   90.00
_cell.angle_gamma   90.00
#
_symmetry.space_group_name_H-M   'P 1'
#
loop_
_entity.id
_entity.type
_entity.pdbx_description
1 polymer ?
#
loop_
_entity_poly.entity_id
_entity_poly.type
_entity_poly.pdbx_seq_one_letter_code
_entity_poly.pdbx_strand_id
1 'polypeptide(L)'
;MIPIRSNANTIINENSPSDARLLLAYYNLEQYPETHLFYGPMYSDMFAGQDPEAPYKDDKPKYERDYKTGKYVVVNNWKNADLSPNSNHLGFLPRMWSAENAENYMKLSGVLNFSLKKEYAGDKKIRDIASKLKTDFISGNIDEREYIKFLKQFQEYIDVKKPSFWQNMHYFFTYQIGYMYWRYFMWNFTGRQDDIQGEMNNHGNWISGIKFLDESRLGSQDKLPSDVKNNKARNTYYFLPFILGVLGVYYQWKKSRQQFWCIFMLFIFTGIALKLYLNERPFEPRERDYALVGSFYVFAIWIGIGVFAVYEKVRNGLNFTLLPGFTVLASLLAVPVVMAYQNWDDHDRSDRYMAQSIAKAYLDSVEKDVGAMLYTIGDNDTFALWYAQQVEHYRTDVRTINTSLLARGWYIDQMKRKAYESEPVPSLLTHNLYTYGNRDVIYYKGLTESRWDIKDFMSWIASNDEKTRIKFPNGQKVLFYPTNKIRVPVNRENVLKSGLVKPKDSALIVDHIDINLPESVLTKNRMMMLDILANNNWERPIYFTGGSFDKAEYIWMKDYLQLEGLVYKLVPIKTPIKKTNPYQMGRIDADKMYGIVTRWEWGNSNSPDIYHDPETRKNSISYRGNIARLADQLIKENKQDSARVVLNIAMHNMPVAYFGFYSLLDEFVKNYYRIEDVKMARQIFSKISSKYRETLYYYSTLDPSTVDESYVEIVTNMERYRNLLDIVVDNDTNKTYKEQQIGLFNEQIDMMNYIYSEEERYDFEDKVKKDSLGLIK
;
A
#
# COMPACT_ATOMS: atom_id res chain seq x y z
N MET A 1 31.59 -8.62 -10.30
CA MET A 1 30.34 -8.82 -11.07
C MET A 1 29.49 -7.56 -11.15
N ILE A 2 29.15 -6.91 -10.02
CA ILE A 2 28.26 -5.72 -10.00
C ILE A 2 28.72 -4.57 -10.93
N PRO A 3 29.99 -4.07 -10.86
CA PRO A 3 30.42 -3.01 -11.78
C PRO A 3 30.44 -3.41 -13.24
N ILE A 4 30.75 -4.68 -13.55
CA ILE A 4 30.76 -5.19 -14.93
C ILE A 4 29.34 -5.10 -15.52
N ARG A 5 28.34 -5.59 -14.78
CA ARG A 5 26.92 -5.46 -15.17
C ARG A 5 26.50 -3.99 -15.30
N SER A 6 26.92 -3.14 -14.36
CA SER A 6 26.55 -1.72 -14.38
C SER A 6 27.14 -0.98 -15.59
N ASN A 7 28.41 -1.25 -15.94
CA ASN A 7 29.06 -0.68 -17.12
C ASN A 7 28.48 -1.18 -18.46
N ALA A 8 27.83 -2.35 -18.46
CA ALA A 8 27.08 -2.82 -19.64
C ALA A 8 25.81 -1.98 -19.89
N ASN A 9 25.49 -1.02 -19.01
CA ASN A 9 24.37 -0.10 -19.17
C ASN A 9 23.04 -0.84 -19.39
N THR A 10 22.79 -1.90 -18.62
CA THR A 10 21.51 -2.63 -18.63
C THR A 10 20.35 -1.67 -18.38
N ILE A 11 19.18 -1.91 -18.96
CA ILE A 11 18.04 -0.96 -18.91
C ILE A 11 17.67 -0.64 -17.47
N ILE A 12 17.67 -1.65 -16.60
CA ILE A 12 17.56 -1.48 -15.14
C ILE A 12 18.96 -1.55 -14.54
N ASN A 13 19.50 -0.40 -14.12
CA ASN A 13 20.81 -0.28 -13.50
C ASN A 13 20.74 0.63 -12.25
N GLU A 14 20.09 0.12 -11.19
CA GLU A 14 19.84 0.86 -9.97
C GLU A 14 21.13 1.40 -9.33
N ASN A 15 21.12 2.70 -9.02
CA ASN A 15 22.25 3.45 -8.45
C ASN A 15 23.54 3.47 -9.28
N SER A 16 23.56 2.79 -10.42
CA SER A 16 24.66 2.70 -11.37
C SER A 16 26.05 2.56 -10.73
N PRO A 17 26.34 1.49 -9.96
CA PRO A 17 27.64 1.25 -9.34
C PRO A 17 28.73 0.86 -10.36
N SER A 18 29.00 1.73 -11.34
CA SER A 18 29.88 1.49 -12.48
C SER A 18 31.36 1.74 -12.19
N ASP A 19 31.68 2.46 -11.12
CA ASP A 19 33.07 2.68 -10.68
C ASP A 19 33.26 2.39 -9.19
N ALA A 20 34.51 2.42 -8.73
CA ALA A 20 34.86 2.08 -7.34
C ALA A 20 34.18 3.00 -6.30
N ARG A 21 34.00 4.29 -6.61
CA ARG A 21 33.34 5.24 -5.71
C ARG A 21 31.84 4.99 -5.64
N LEU A 22 31.19 4.76 -6.78
CA LEU A 22 29.76 4.46 -6.84
C LEU A 22 29.45 3.09 -6.21
N LEU A 23 30.34 2.11 -6.39
CA LEU A 23 30.23 0.81 -5.72
C LEU A 23 30.37 0.94 -4.20
N LEU A 24 31.28 1.78 -3.71
CA LEU A 24 31.39 2.05 -2.27
C LEU A 24 30.11 2.74 -1.73
N ALA A 25 29.54 3.69 -2.47
CA ALA A 25 28.26 4.33 -2.12
C ALA A 25 27.14 3.30 -2.01
N TYR A 26 27.11 2.36 -2.95
CA TYR A 26 26.13 1.27 -3.00
C TYR A 26 26.26 0.34 -1.78
N TYR A 27 27.48 -0.09 -1.43
CA TYR A 27 27.70 -0.93 -0.23
C TYR A 27 27.43 -0.19 1.08
N ASN A 28 27.70 1.10 1.13
CA ASN A 28 27.41 1.94 2.29
C ASN A 28 25.94 2.36 2.37
N LEU A 29 25.11 1.97 1.39
CA LEU A 29 23.68 2.28 1.36
C LEU A 29 23.41 3.81 1.43
N GLU A 30 24.28 4.64 0.84
CA GLU A 30 24.23 6.12 0.91
C GLU A 30 22.92 6.75 0.38
N GLN A 31 22.09 5.96 -0.30
CA GLN A 31 20.78 6.34 -0.83
C GLN A 31 19.63 6.26 0.20
N TYR A 32 19.83 5.51 1.28
CA TYR A 32 18.82 5.32 2.32
C TYR A 32 19.03 6.30 3.48
N PRO A 33 17.95 6.74 4.14
CA PRO A 33 18.05 7.54 5.35
C PRO A 33 18.83 6.82 6.46
N GLU A 34 19.38 7.60 7.39
CA GLU A 34 20.05 7.07 8.57
C GLU A 34 19.09 6.25 9.44
N THR A 35 19.54 5.10 9.93
CA THR A 35 18.78 4.26 10.86
C THR A 35 19.21 4.50 12.30
N HIS A 36 18.29 4.97 13.13
CA HIS A 36 18.57 5.25 14.55
C HIS A 36 18.49 3.97 15.38
N LEU A 37 19.62 3.29 15.56
CA LEU A 37 19.69 2.01 16.27
C LEU A 37 19.88 2.17 17.79
N PHE A 38 20.96 2.84 18.21
CA PHE A 38 21.35 2.92 19.63
C PHE A 38 21.00 4.24 20.29
N TYR A 39 21.01 5.33 19.52
CA TYR A 39 20.66 6.67 19.99
C TYR A 39 20.11 7.48 18.83
N GLY A 40 19.08 8.28 19.06
CA GLY A 40 18.46 9.08 18.01
C GLY A 40 17.09 9.63 18.42
N PRO A 41 16.42 10.35 17.51
CA PRO A 41 15.13 10.97 17.77
C PRO A 41 14.00 9.95 17.97
N MET A 42 13.09 10.30 18.86
CA MET A 42 11.78 9.66 18.97
C MET A 42 10.75 10.43 18.12
N TYR A 43 9.63 9.78 17.76
CA TYR A 43 8.57 10.37 16.92
C TYR A 43 8.03 11.70 17.45
N SER A 44 8.15 11.94 18.77
CA SER A 44 7.78 13.18 19.44
C SER A 44 8.58 14.41 18.98
N ASP A 45 9.72 14.22 18.31
CA ASP A 45 10.55 15.30 17.77
C ASP A 45 9.78 16.17 16.76
N MET A 46 8.75 15.63 16.09
CA MET A 46 7.91 16.42 15.20
C MET A 46 7.10 17.54 15.89
N PHE A 47 6.96 17.47 17.22
CA PHE A 47 6.29 18.50 18.04
C PHE A 47 7.30 19.45 18.69
N ALA A 48 8.59 19.19 18.49
CA ALA A 48 9.66 20.02 19.02
C ALA A 48 9.93 21.20 18.07
N GLY A 49 10.35 22.32 18.63
CA GLY A 49 10.99 23.37 17.85
C GLY A 49 12.40 22.95 17.42
N GLN A 50 13.04 23.80 16.61
CA GLN A 50 14.45 23.63 16.27
C GLN A 50 15.32 23.55 17.53
N ASP A 51 16.37 22.74 17.49
CA ASP A 51 17.32 22.64 18.60
C ASP A 51 17.98 24.00 18.86
N PRO A 52 17.99 24.50 20.12
CA PRO A 52 18.51 25.83 20.43
C PRO A 52 20.03 25.91 20.41
N GLU A 53 20.74 24.80 20.60
CA GLU A 53 22.22 24.78 20.69
C GLU A 53 22.87 24.41 19.36
N ALA A 54 22.35 23.37 18.70
CA ALA A 54 22.87 22.82 17.46
C ALA A 54 21.75 22.71 16.41
N PRO A 55 21.26 23.84 15.86
CA PRO A 55 20.06 23.89 14.99
C PRO A 55 20.17 23.12 13.67
N TYR A 56 21.39 22.83 13.22
CA TYR A 56 21.67 22.17 11.94
C TYR A 56 22.73 21.08 12.11
N LYS A 57 22.66 20.07 11.25
CA LYS A 57 23.67 19.01 11.14
C LYS A 57 24.26 18.93 9.74
N ASP A 58 25.52 18.53 9.67
CA ASP A 58 26.21 18.27 8.42
C ASP A 58 25.82 16.88 7.87
N ASP A 59 25.63 16.78 6.55
CA ASP A 59 25.57 15.52 5.81
C ASP A 59 26.99 15.08 5.39
N LYS A 60 27.13 13.88 4.85
CA LYS A 60 28.38 13.40 4.26
C LYS A 60 28.60 14.03 2.88
N PRO A 61 29.83 14.45 2.52
CA PRO A 61 30.13 14.89 1.18
C PRO A 61 29.95 13.73 0.19
N LYS A 62 29.12 13.94 -0.83
CA LYS A 62 28.90 12.99 -1.92
C LYS A 62 29.66 13.44 -3.15
N TYR A 63 30.30 12.47 -3.80
CA TYR A 63 31.24 12.71 -4.87
C TYR A 63 30.76 12.08 -6.17
N GLU A 64 30.87 12.81 -7.26
CA GLU A 64 30.70 12.29 -8.61
C GLU A 64 31.96 12.59 -9.43
N ARG A 65 32.23 11.76 -10.44
CA ARG A 65 33.37 11.96 -11.33
C ARG A 65 33.04 13.03 -12.37
N ASP A 66 33.84 14.09 -12.40
CA ASP A 66 33.84 15.03 -13.50
C ASP A 66 34.71 14.48 -14.63
N TYR A 67 34.06 14.06 -15.72
CA TYR A 67 34.73 13.49 -16.89
C TYR A 67 35.56 14.52 -17.68
N LYS A 68 35.29 15.82 -17.53
CA LYS A 68 36.08 16.87 -18.21
C LYS A 68 37.41 17.09 -17.52
N THR A 69 37.41 17.12 -16.18
CA THR A 69 38.62 17.37 -15.39
C THR A 69 39.33 16.09 -14.95
N GLY A 70 38.65 14.94 -15.04
CA GLY A 70 39.15 13.65 -14.58
C GLY A 70 39.17 13.48 -13.07
N LYS A 71 38.58 14.41 -12.30
CA LYS A 71 38.59 14.44 -10.83
C LYS A 71 37.21 14.15 -10.24
N TYR A 72 37.18 13.69 -9.00
CA TYR A 72 35.94 13.63 -8.23
C TYR A 72 35.63 14.99 -7.62
N VAL A 73 34.37 15.44 -7.74
CA VAL A 73 33.89 16.72 -7.21
C VAL A 73 32.73 16.48 -6.25
N VAL A 74 32.61 17.33 -5.23
CA VAL A 74 31.48 17.28 -4.29
C VAL A 74 30.24 17.85 -4.97
N VAL A 75 29.14 17.11 -4.97
CA VAL A 75 27.91 17.49 -5.68
C VAL A 75 26.78 17.97 -4.78
N ASN A 76 26.86 17.71 -3.47
CA ASN A 76 25.83 18.06 -2.49
C ASN A 76 26.26 19.21 -1.56
N ASN A 77 25.26 19.97 -1.10
CA ASN A 77 25.44 20.92 -0.01
C ASN A 77 25.42 20.18 1.33
N TRP A 78 26.58 19.73 1.77
CA TRP A 78 26.69 18.87 2.96
C TRP A 78 26.81 19.65 4.28
N LYS A 79 27.23 20.92 4.27
CA LYS A 79 27.30 21.74 5.49
C LYS A 79 25.93 22.30 5.87
N ASN A 80 25.56 22.19 7.14
CA ASN A 80 24.23 22.54 7.66
C ASN A 80 23.10 22.01 6.75
N ALA A 81 23.25 20.77 6.28
CA ALA A 81 22.42 20.16 5.26
C ALA A 81 20.98 19.96 5.74
N ASP A 82 20.85 19.51 6.98
CA ASP A 82 19.58 19.16 7.59
C ASP A 82 19.37 19.89 8.90
N LEU A 83 18.11 19.94 9.33
CA LEU A 83 17.76 20.30 10.71
C LEU A 83 18.26 19.19 11.64
N SER A 84 18.90 19.58 12.74
CA SER A 84 19.18 18.64 13.82
C SER A 84 17.88 18.29 14.53
N PRO A 85 17.68 17.02 14.90
CA PRO A 85 16.62 16.68 15.85
C PRO A 85 16.83 17.42 17.18
N ASN A 86 15.74 17.74 17.87
CA ASN A 86 15.81 18.43 19.14
C ASN A 86 16.40 17.51 20.22
N SER A 87 17.43 17.98 20.91
CA SER A 87 18.14 17.24 21.96
C SER A 87 17.22 16.72 23.08
N ASN A 88 16.11 17.41 23.38
CA ASN A 88 15.13 16.96 24.37
C ASN A 88 14.35 15.71 23.92
N HIS A 89 14.28 15.45 22.62
CA HIS A 89 13.55 14.34 22.00
C HIS A 89 14.45 13.19 21.55
N LEU A 90 15.76 13.30 21.77
CA LEU A 90 16.70 12.20 21.58
C LEU A 90 16.60 11.18 22.73
N GLY A 91 16.80 9.90 22.44
CA GLY A 91 16.84 8.87 23.46
C GLY A 91 17.62 7.63 23.06
N PHE A 92 17.88 6.79 24.07
CA PHE A 92 18.55 5.49 23.89
C PHE A 92 17.59 4.46 23.31
N LEU A 93 18.12 3.65 22.37
CA LEU A 93 17.39 2.61 21.63
C LEU A 93 16.04 3.12 21.12
N PRO A 94 15.98 4.17 20.28
CA PRO A 94 14.72 4.79 19.87
C PRO A 94 13.92 3.81 19.00
N ARG A 95 12.94 3.13 19.58
CA ARG A 95 12.07 2.16 18.89
C ARG A 95 10.87 2.83 18.25
N MET A 96 10.42 3.91 18.88
CA MET A 96 9.32 4.74 18.39
C MET A 96 9.88 6.02 17.77
N TRP A 97 10.48 5.92 16.59
CA TRP A 97 11.22 7.02 15.94
C TRP A 97 10.45 7.68 14.79
N SER A 98 9.52 6.96 14.15
CA SER A 98 8.83 7.43 12.93
C SER A 98 7.68 8.39 13.25
N ALA A 99 7.78 9.64 12.82
CA ALA A 99 6.72 10.63 12.98
C ALA A 99 5.43 10.25 12.22
N GLU A 100 5.56 9.60 11.06
CA GLU A 100 4.42 9.15 10.23
C GLU A 100 3.56 8.09 10.95
N ASN A 101 4.14 7.34 11.89
CA ASN A 101 3.46 6.27 12.63
C ASN A 101 3.06 6.67 14.05
N ALA A 102 3.08 7.97 14.37
CA ALA A 102 2.80 8.46 15.72
C ALA A 102 1.41 8.08 16.25
N GLU A 103 0.40 8.09 15.39
CA GLU A 103 -0.97 7.65 15.72
C GLU A 103 -0.94 6.21 16.26
N ASN A 104 -0.30 5.30 15.52
CA ASN A 104 -0.14 3.91 15.91
C ASN A 104 0.72 3.73 17.16
N TYR A 105 1.80 4.51 17.32
CA TYR A 105 2.60 4.46 18.55
C TYR A 105 1.79 4.88 19.78
N MET A 106 0.98 5.94 19.67
CA MET A 106 0.12 6.39 20.77
C MET A 106 -0.95 5.34 21.11
N LYS A 107 -1.56 4.73 20.09
CA LYS A 107 -2.53 3.64 20.27
C LYS A 107 -1.93 2.43 21.00
N LEU A 108 -0.67 2.11 20.72
CA LEU A 108 0.02 0.93 21.29
C LEU A 108 0.76 1.17 22.61
N SER A 109 1.17 2.41 22.90
CA SER A 109 2.06 2.72 24.04
C SER A 109 1.60 3.88 24.92
N GLY A 110 0.42 4.44 24.61
CA GLY A 110 -0.16 5.60 25.28
C GLY A 110 0.24 6.93 24.65
N VAL A 111 -0.61 7.94 24.84
CA VAL A 111 -0.38 9.31 24.34
C VAL A 111 0.81 10.01 24.99
N LEU A 112 1.36 11.00 24.29
CA LEU A 112 2.44 11.83 24.82
C LEU A 112 1.94 12.77 25.92
N ASN A 113 2.75 12.92 26.96
CA ASN A 113 2.53 13.93 27.96
C ASN A 113 3.03 15.29 27.47
N PHE A 114 2.37 16.37 27.90
CA PHE A 114 2.84 17.73 27.66
C PHE A 114 2.63 18.62 28.90
N SER A 115 3.39 19.70 28.95
CA SER A 115 3.28 20.78 29.95
C SER A 115 3.08 22.13 29.27
N LEU A 116 2.49 23.10 29.95
CA LEU A 116 2.46 24.48 29.43
C LEU A 116 3.87 25.09 29.51
N LYS A 117 4.26 25.85 28.49
CA LYS A 117 5.48 26.65 28.56
C LYS A 117 5.34 27.68 29.68
N LYS A 118 6.47 28.02 30.32
CA LYS A 118 6.50 28.90 31.51
C LYS A 118 5.77 30.23 31.29
N GLU A 119 5.89 30.80 30.09
CA GLU A 119 5.25 32.06 29.68
C GLU A 119 3.72 31.99 29.62
N TYR A 120 3.13 30.82 29.35
CA TYR A 120 1.68 30.61 29.29
C TYR A 120 1.11 29.91 30.53
N ALA A 121 1.95 29.55 31.50
CA ALA A 121 1.52 28.85 32.70
C ALA A 121 0.49 29.65 33.52
N GLY A 122 0.50 30.98 33.43
CA GLY A 122 -0.46 31.89 34.08
C GLY A 122 -1.78 32.10 33.33
N ASP A 123 -1.89 31.68 32.07
CA ASP A 123 -3.08 31.90 31.25
C ASP A 123 -4.16 30.85 31.57
N LYS A 124 -5.29 31.32 32.14
CA LYS A 124 -6.42 30.46 32.50
C LYS A 124 -7.05 29.78 31.29
N LYS A 125 -7.19 30.47 30.16
CA LYS A 125 -7.82 29.89 28.96
C LYS A 125 -6.99 28.75 28.40
N ILE A 126 -5.68 28.94 28.28
CA ILE A 126 -4.77 27.90 27.76
C ILE A 126 -4.76 26.70 28.70
N ARG A 127 -4.78 26.93 30.02
CA ARG A 127 -4.87 25.86 31.02
C ARG A 127 -6.18 25.08 30.93
N ASP A 128 -7.32 25.77 30.78
CA ASP A 128 -8.62 25.13 30.67
C ASP A 128 -8.71 24.29 29.39
N ILE A 129 -8.18 24.78 28.26
CA ILE A 129 -8.09 24.04 27.00
C ILE A 129 -7.22 22.77 27.15
N ALA A 130 -6.03 22.91 27.74
CA ALA A 130 -5.12 21.79 27.95
C ALA A 130 -5.70 20.70 28.88
N SER A 131 -6.39 21.09 29.94
CA SER A 131 -7.09 20.16 30.83
C SER A 131 -8.26 19.48 30.13
N LYS A 132 -9.06 20.25 29.38
CA LYS A 132 -10.19 19.71 28.63
C LYS A 132 -9.76 18.65 27.63
N LEU A 133 -8.68 18.87 26.88
CA LEU A 133 -8.15 17.86 25.96
C LEU A 133 -7.85 16.53 26.66
N LYS A 134 -7.20 16.57 27.83
CA LYS A 134 -6.89 15.35 28.59
C LYS A 134 -8.17 14.64 29.02
N THR A 135 -9.16 15.40 29.51
CA THR A 135 -10.46 14.85 29.88
C THR A 135 -11.17 14.24 28.67
N ASP A 136 -11.23 14.95 27.55
CA ASP A 136 -11.90 14.51 26.32
C ASP A 136 -11.23 13.24 25.75
N PHE A 137 -9.91 13.13 25.81
CA PHE A 137 -9.21 11.91 25.38
C PHE A 137 -9.50 10.74 26.34
N ILE A 138 -9.43 10.97 27.65
CA ILE A 138 -9.71 9.92 28.67
C ILE A 138 -11.17 9.44 28.58
N SER A 139 -12.11 10.32 28.26
CA SER A 139 -13.52 9.96 28.08
C SER A 139 -13.83 9.36 26.71
N GLY A 140 -12.85 9.24 25.81
CA GLY A 140 -13.04 8.70 24.46
C GLY A 140 -13.77 9.65 23.49
N ASN A 141 -13.89 10.95 23.82
CA ASN A 141 -14.53 11.94 22.95
C ASN A 141 -13.65 12.32 21.75
N ILE A 142 -12.34 12.12 21.85
CA ILE A 142 -11.37 12.39 20.78
C ILE A 142 -10.41 11.20 20.64
N ASP A 143 -9.96 10.96 19.41
CA ASP A 143 -9.02 9.89 19.09
C ASP A 143 -7.55 10.36 19.10
N GLU A 144 -6.60 9.45 18.90
CA GLU A 144 -5.17 9.77 18.85
C GLU A 144 -4.82 10.73 17.71
N ARG A 145 -5.55 10.69 16.59
CA ARG A 145 -5.33 11.56 15.44
C ARG A 145 -5.71 13.00 15.78
N GLU A 146 -6.84 13.21 16.43
CA GLU A 146 -7.29 14.50 16.93
C GLU A 146 -6.36 15.02 18.03
N TYR A 147 -5.88 14.13 18.91
CA TYR A 147 -4.86 14.46 19.89
C TYR A 147 -3.57 14.99 19.23
N ILE A 148 -3.06 14.30 18.20
CA ILE A 148 -1.88 14.73 17.45
C ILE A 148 -2.10 16.08 16.76
N LYS A 149 -3.29 16.29 16.17
CA LYS A 149 -3.65 17.59 15.56
C LYS A 149 -3.59 18.70 16.60
N PHE A 150 -4.14 18.47 17.79
CA PHE A 150 -4.05 19.42 18.89
C PHE A 150 -2.59 19.72 19.26
N LEU A 151 -1.76 18.69 19.46
CA LEU A 151 -0.35 18.90 19.82
C LEU A 151 0.39 19.76 18.78
N LYS A 152 0.10 19.55 17.48
CA LYS A 152 0.66 20.36 16.39
C LYS A 152 0.16 21.80 16.42
N GLN A 153 -1.13 22.01 16.65
CA GLN A 153 -1.73 23.35 16.68
C GLN A 153 -1.30 24.17 17.90
N PHE A 154 -1.09 23.52 19.05
CA PHE A 154 -0.74 24.17 20.31
C PHE A 154 0.75 24.12 20.65
N GLN A 155 1.61 23.66 19.73
CA GLN A 155 3.08 23.55 19.92
C GLN A 155 3.76 24.85 20.38
N GLU A 156 3.17 26.01 20.07
CA GLU A 156 3.67 27.30 20.54
C GLU A 156 3.46 27.49 22.04
N TYR A 157 2.40 26.91 22.61
CA TYR A 157 2.00 27.09 24.02
C TYR A 157 2.44 25.96 24.94
N ILE A 158 2.75 24.78 24.39
CA ILE A 158 3.05 23.57 25.15
C ILE A 158 4.46 23.05 24.85
N ASP A 159 5.06 22.41 25.86
CA ASP A 159 6.24 21.57 25.75
C ASP A 159 5.80 20.11 25.77
N VAL A 160 5.84 19.45 24.61
CA VAL A 160 5.57 18.02 24.48
C VAL A 160 6.77 17.25 25.01
N LYS A 161 6.53 16.27 25.89
CA LYS A 161 7.58 15.41 26.42
C LYS A 161 7.75 14.20 25.51
N LYS A 162 9.01 13.80 25.28
CA LYS A 162 9.30 12.53 24.62
C LYS A 162 8.73 11.34 25.40
N PRO A 163 8.46 10.21 24.73
CA PRO A 163 8.17 8.96 25.42
C PRO A 163 9.24 8.61 26.45
N SER A 164 8.82 8.06 27.58
CA SER A 164 9.76 7.53 28.56
C SER A 164 10.53 6.32 27.99
N PHE A 165 11.71 6.05 28.54
CA PHE A 165 12.46 4.83 28.18
C PHE A 165 11.62 3.56 28.34
N TRP A 166 10.77 3.49 29.37
CA TRP A 166 9.92 2.34 29.63
C TRP A 166 8.74 2.23 28.66
N GLN A 167 8.14 3.32 28.20
CA GLN A 167 7.15 3.25 27.11
C GLN A 167 7.80 2.74 25.82
N ASN A 168 9.01 3.20 25.53
CA ASN A 168 9.79 2.74 24.38
C ASN A 168 10.17 1.25 24.47
N MET A 169 10.56 0.76 25.65
CA MET A 169 10.81 -0.67 25.87
C MET A 169 9.53 -1.49 25.92
N HIS A 170 8.42 -0.94 26.43
CA HIS A 170 7.12 -1.59 26.37
C HIS A 170 6.75 -1.89 24.92
N TYR A 171 6.81 -0.88 24.04
CA TYR A 171 6.60 -1.06 22.60
C TYR A 171 7.54 -2.12 21.99
N PHE A 172 8.83 -2.10 22.36
CA PHE A 172 9.78 -3.13 21.91
C PHE A 172 9.30 -4.54 22.26
N PHE A 173 8.96 -4.79 23.52
CA PHE A 173 8.63 -6.13 24.00
C PHE A 173 7.23 -6.58 23.58
N THR A 174 6.24 -5.69 23.57
CA THR A 174 4.86 -6.06 23.22
C THR A 174 4.65 -6.13 21.71
N TYR A 175 5.09 -5.13 20.96
CA TYR A 175 4.89 -5.08 19.52
C TYR A 175 6.03 -5.74 18.76
N GLN A 176 7.27 -5.26 18.87
CA GLN A 176 8.37 -5.73 18.00
C GLN A 176 8.80 -7.19 18.31
N ILE A 177 8.83 -7.57 19.59
CA ILE A 177 9.13 -8.96 20.00
C ILE A 177 7.85 -9.79 20.12
N GLY A 178 6.84 -9.33 20.85
CA GLY A 178 5.57 -10.05 21.04
C GLY A 178 4.83 -10.26 19.72
N TYR A 179 4.27 -9.19 19.18
CA TYR A 179 3.42 -9.25 17.99
C TYR A 179 4.18 -9.54 16.69
N MET A 180 5.39 -9.02 16.51
CA MET A 180 6.12 -9.11 15.24
C MET A 180 7.15 -10.23 15.18
N TYR A 181 7.63 -10.78 16.29
CA TYR A 181 8.51 -11.95 16.27
C TYR A 181 7.74 -13.21 16.65
N TRP A 182 7.17 -13.24 17.87
CA TRP A 182 6.54 -14.46 18.38
C TRP A 182 5.31 -14.89 17.59
N ARG A 183 4.50 -13.96 17.07
CA ARG A 183 3.36 -14.31 16.19
C ARG A 183 3.79 -15.11 14.97
N TYR A 184 4.79 -14.63 14.22
CA TYR A 184 5.30 -15.33 13.02
C TYR A 184 6.09 -16.59 13.36
N PHE A 185 6.79 -16.60 14.50
CA PHE A 185 7.39 -17.82 15.02
C PHE A 185 6.30 -18.88 15.25
N MET A 186 5.18 -18.50 15.88
CA MET A 186 4.04 -19.39 16.10
C MET A 186 3.30 -19.77 14.80
N TRP A 187 3.24 -18.88 13.80
CA TRP A 187 2.72 -19.23 12.47
C TRP A 187 3.43 -20.47 11.92
N ASN A 188 4.76 -20.50 12.02
CA ASN A 188 5.58 -21.57 11.44
C ASN A 188 5.55 -22.88 12.26
N PHE A 189 5.31 -22.81 13.59
CA PHE A 189 5.45 -23.99 14.46
C PHE A 189 4.18 -24.42 15.19
N THR A 190 3.08 -23.68 15.03
CA THR A 190 1.77 -23.99 15.62
C THR A 190 0.65 -23.90 14.59
N GLY A 191 0.71 -22.93 13.69
CA GLY A 191 -0.23 -22.77 12.58
C GLY A 191 -0.63 -21.31 12.34
N ARG A 192 -1.30 -21.05 11.21
CA ARG A 192 -1.64 -19.72 10.69
C ARG A 192 -3.16 -19.57 10.56
N GLN A 193 -3.71 -18.46 11.05
CA GLN A 193 -5.16 -18.20 11.03
C GLN A 193 -5.68 -17.92 9.62
N ASP A 194 -5.02 -16.99 8.91
CA ASP A 194 -5.40 -16.53 7.57
C ASP A 194 -4.22 -15.82 6.87
N ASP A 195 -4.45 -15.41 5.63
CA ASP A 195 -3.51 -14.68 4.79
C ASP A 195 -3.64 -13.15 4.86
N ILE A 196 -4.45 -12.63 5.76
CA ILE A 196 -4.72 -11.19 5.88
C ILE A 196 -3.68 -10.59 6.83
N GLN A 197 -3.09 -9.46 6.45
CA GLN A 197 -2.16 -8.75 7.32
C GLN A 197 -2.89 -8.29 8.59
N GLY A 198 -2.35 -8.62 9.75
CA GLY A 198 -2.94 -8.25 11.03
C GLY A 198 -2.62 -6.82 11.41
N GLU A 199 -3.60 -6.14 12.03
CA GLU A 199 -3.44 -4.79 12.59
C GLU A 199 -3.81 -4.75 14.09
N MET A 200 -3.31 -5.73 14.85
CA MET A 200 -3.77 -6.04 16.22
C MET A 200 -5.30 -6.27 16.29
N ASN A 201 -5.83 -6.90 15.24
CA ASN A 201 -7.23 -7.27 15.07
C ASN A 201 -7.37 -8.80 14.95
N ASN A 202 -8.55 -9.27 14.56
CA ASN A 202 -8.81 -10.72 14.42
C ASN A 202 -8.23 -11.33 13.13
N HIS A 203 -7.20 -10.72 12.54
CA HIS A 203 -6.51 -11.21 11.35
C HIS A 203 -5.02 -11.39 11.59
N GLY A 204 -4.42 -12.26 10.79
CA GLY A 204 -2.98 -12.50 10.83
C GLY A 204 -2.49 -13.06 12.16
N ASN A 205 -3.33 -13.78 12.92
CA ASN A 205 -2.89 -14.46 14.14
C ASN A 205 -2.37 -15.88 13.85
N TRP A 206 -1.70 -16.48 14.84
CA TRP A 206 -1.45 -17.92 14.82
C TRP A 206 -2.67 -18.67 15.37
N ILE A 207 -2.89 -19.88 14.86
CA ILE A 207 -3.93 -20.82 15.31
C ILE A 207 -3.32 -22.20 15.48
N SER A 208 -3.77 -22.97 16.47
CA SER A 208 -3.24 -24.31 16.75
C SER A 208 -4.05 -25.44 16.13
N GLY A 209 -5.37 -25.28 15.97
CA GLY A 209 -6.31 -26.36 15.70
C GLY A 209 -6.84 -27.03 16.97
N ILE A 210 -6.46 -26.54 18.15
CA ILE A 210 -6.97 -26.98 19.44
C ILE A 210 -8.01 -25.96 19.90
N LYS A 211 -9.29 -26.30 19.69
CA LYS A 211 -10.44 -25.40 19.84
C LYS A 211 -10.40 -24.54 21.10
N PHE A 212 -10.28 -25.13 22.29
CA PHE A 212 -10.33 -24.35 23.54
C PHE A 212 -9.15 -23.37 23.72
N LEU A 213 -7.97 -23.66 23.15
CA LEU A 213 -6.83 -22.74 23.17
C LEU A 213 -7.03 -21.62 22.18
N ASP A 214 -7.52 -21.95 20.99
CA ASP A 214 -7.76 -20.98 19.93
C ASP A 214 -8.91 -20.03 20.31
N GLU A 215 -10.01 -20.55 20.87
CA GLU A 215 -11.17 -19.76 21.28
C GLU A 215 -10.86 -18.77 22.41
N SER A 216 -9.91 -19.10 23.30
CA SER A 216 -9.46 -18.19 24.36
C SER A 216 -8.77 -16.92 23.86
N ARG A 217 -8.31 -16.93 22.60
CA ARG A 217 -7.52 -15.86 21.98
C ARG A 217 -8.20 -15.20 20.79
N LEU A 218 -8.89 -15.99 19.96
CA LEU A 218 -9.42 -15.58 18.66
C LEU A 218 -10.95 -15.49 18.63
N GLY A 219 -11.60 -15.76 19.76
CA GLY A 219 -13.05 -15.93 19.83
C GLY A 219 -13.52 -17.23 19.19
N SER A 220 -14.84 -17.41 19.11
CA SER A 220 -15.46 -18.66 18.68
C SER A 220 -14.90 -19.14 17.34
N GLN A 221 -14.55 -20.43 17.28
CA GLN A 221 -14.13 -21.10 16.05
C GLN A 221 -15.27 -21.93 15.44
N ASP A 222 -16.48 -21.83 16.02
CA ASP A 222 -17.69 -22.41 15.46
C ASP A 222 -18.34 -21.44 14.48
N LYS A 223 -19.10 -21.98 13.51
CA LYS A 223 -19.93 -21.20 12.56
C LYS A 223 -19.17 -20.11 11.79
N LEU A 224 -17.85 -20.27 11.62
CA LEU A 224 -17.03 -19.35 10.84
C LEU A 224 -17.59 -19.15 9.41
N PRO A 225 -17.57 -17.91 8.87
CA PRO A 225 -17.97 -17.65 7.50
C PRO A 225 -17.14 -18.45 6.51
N SER A 226 -17.69 -18.79 5.34
CA SER A 226 -17.00 -19.63 4.37
C SER A 226 -15.68 -19.02 3.87
N ASP A 227 -15.57 -17.68 3.80
CA ASP A 227 -14.33 -16.98 3.42
C ASP A 227 -13.19 -17.17 4.43
N VAL A 228 -13.52 -17.32 5.72
CA VAL A 228 -12.54 -17.58 6.78
C VAL A 228 -12.23 -19.06 6.86
N LYS A 229 -13.27 -19.89 6.86
CA LYS A 229 -13.15 -21.35 7.03
C LYS A 229 -12.40 -22.02 5.88
N ASN A 230 -12.65 -21.59 4.65
CA ASN A 230 -12.07 -22.16 3.44
C ASN A 230 -10.86 -21.37 2.92
N ASN A 231 -10.32 -20.45 3.73
CA ASN A 231 -9.08 -19.77 3.38
C ASN A 231 -7.95 -20.80 3.31
N LYS A 232 -7.32 -20.97 2.14
CA LYS A 232 -6.24 -21.94 1.93
C LYS A 232 -5.04 -21.70 2.87
N ALA A 233 -4.85 -20.48 3.38
CA ALA A 233 -3.77 -20.16 4.32
C ALA A 233 -4.11 -20.43 5.80
N ARG A 234 -5.28 -21.04 6.07
CA ARG A 234 -5.69 -21.44 7.42
C ARG A 234 -5.11 -22.81 7.77
N ASN A 235 -3.95 -22.81 8.42
CA ASN A 235 -3.10 -24.00 8.58
C ASN A 235 -2.98 -24.36 10.06
N THR A 236 -3.20 -25.62 10.46
CA THR A 236 -3.16 -26.06 11.87
C THR A 236 -2.16 -27.19 12.11
N TYR A 237 -1.20 -27.00 13.03
CA TYR A 237 -0.15 -27.99 13.33
C TYR A 237 -0.22 -28.56 14.75
N TYR A 238 -1.24 -28.20 15.54
CA TYR A 238 -1.53 -28.77 16.87
C TYR A 238 -0.36 -28.69 17.86
N PHE A 239 0.48 -27.65 17.76
CA PHE A 239 1.73 -27.48 18.51
C PHE A 239 2.79 -28.57 18.33
N LEU A 240 2.59 -29.56 17.45
CA LEU A 240 3.51 -30.70 17.29
C LEU A 240 4.94 -30.25 16.94
N PRO A 241 5.16 -29.35 15.96
CA PRO A 241 6.50 -28.85 15.66
C PRO A 241 7.09 -28.07 16.83
N PHE A 242 6.30 -27.18 17.45
CA PHE A 242 6.72 -26.37 18.59
C PHE A 242 7.20 -27.22 19.79
N ILE A 243 6.40 -28.22 20.20
CA ILE A 243 6.71 -29.09 21.33
C ILE A 243 8.00 -29.88 21.08
N LEU A 244 8.16 -30.47 19.89
CA LEU A 244 9.40 -31.18 19.54
C LEU A 244 10.62 -30.24 19.56
N GLY A 245 10.48 -29.02 19.05
CA GLY A 245 11.55 -28.03 19.11
C GLY A 245 11.96 -27.69 20.55
N VAL A 246 11.00 -27.43 21.44
CA VAL A 246 11.27 -27.18 22.87
C VAL A 246 11.94 -28.38 23.54
N LEU A 247 11.50 -29.60 23.25
CA LEU A 247 12.14 -30.82 23.73
C LEU A 247 13.59 -30.93 23.25
N GLY A 248 13.86 -30.58 21.99
CA GLY A 248 15.21 -30.56 21.43
C GLY A 248 16.13 -29.53 22.07
N VAL A 249 15.62 -28.31 22.33
CA VAL A 249 16.32 -27.26 23.09
C VAL A 249 16.74 -27.80 24.46
N TYR A 250 15.79 -28.36 25.21
CA TYR A 250 16.03 -28.90 26.54
C TYR A 250 17.04 -30.07 26.53
N TYR A 251 16.87 -30.98 25.58
CA TYR A 251 17.74 -32.14 25.41
C TYR A 251 19.18 -31.73 25.08
N GLN A 252 19.35 -30.82 24.11
CA GLN A 252 20.67 -30.33 23.73
C GLN A 252 21.36 -29.61 24.90
N TRP A 253 20.63 -28.77 25.64
CA TRP A 253 21.16 -28.10 26.84
C TRP A 253 21.71 -29.09 27.87
N LYS A 254 21.01 -30.22 28.08
CA LYS A 254 21.42 -31.27 29.02
C LYS A 254 22.60 -32.10 28.51
N LYS A 255 22.69 -32.37 27.21
CA LYS A 255 23.73 -33.23 26.62
C LYS A 255 25.01 -32.48 26.26
N SER A 256 24.92 -31.26 25.71
CA SER A 256 26.07 -30.45 25.33
C SER A 256 25.77 -28.95 25.40
N ARG A 257 26.22 -28.30 26.48
CA ARG A 257 26.08 -26.84 26.66
C ARG A 257 26.84 -26.05 25.59
N GLN A 258 27.99 -26.54 25.13
CA GLN A 258 28.79 -25.86 24.11
C GLN A 258 28.03 -25.81 22.77
N GLN A 259 27.52 -26.95 22.31
CA GLN A 259 26.74 -27.00 21.08
C GLN A 259 25.44 -26.21 21.20
N PHE A 260 24.77 -26.28 22.36
CA PHE A 260 23.60 -25.45 22.64
C PHE A 260 23.90 -23.96 22.43
N TRP A 261 24.99 -23.43 23.03
CA TRP A 261 25.30 -22.01 22.93
C TRP A 261 25.61 -21.58 21.50
N CYS A 262 26.27 -22.43 20.70
CA CYS A 262 26.48 -22.14 19.27
C CYS A 262 25.16 -21.98 18.50
N ILE A 263 24.23 -22.92 18.64
CA ILE A 263 22.93 -22.88 17.95
C ILE A 263 22.04 -21.77 18.52
N PHE A 264 22.04 -21.59 19.84
CA PHE A 264 21.27 -20.56 20.51
C PHE A 264 21.70 -19.15 20.09
N MET A 265 23.01 -18.90 20.00
CA MET A 265 23.49 -17.60 19.50
C MET A 265 23.08 -17.38 18.05
N LEU A 266 23.14 -18.40 17.20
CA LEU A 266 22.63 -18.30 15.85
C LEU A 266 21.13 -17.94 15.83
N PHE A 267 20.30 -18.60 16.64
CA PHE A 267 18.86 -18.30 16.79
C PHE A 267 18.60 -16.85 17.22
N ILE A 268 19.39 -16.34 18.18
CA ILE A 268 19.26 -14.97 18.66
C ILE A 268 19.65 -13.96 17.57
N PHE A 269 20.80 -14.16 16.90
CA PHE A 269 21.28 -13.22 15.90
C PHE A 269 20.47 -13.20 14.61
N THR A 270 19.89 -14.34 14.21
CA THR A 270 19.02 -14.43 13.03
C THR A 270 17.54 -14.17 13.35
N GLY A 271 17.21 -13.85 14.61
CA GLY A 271 15.84 -13.62 15.06
C GLY A 271 15.72 -12.36 15.92
N ILE A 272 15.77 -12.53 17.24
CA ILE A 272 15.48 -11.46 18.22
C ILE A 272 16.44 -10.26 18.06
N ALA A 273 17.73 -10.48 17.84
CA ALA A 273 18.68 -9.37 17.64
C ALA A 273 18.41 -8.62 16.33
N LEU A 274 17.93 -9.32 15.30
CA LEU A 274 17.57 -8.69 14.03
C LEU A 274 16.38 -7.73 14.20
N LYS A 275 15.46 -7.99 15.14
CA LYS A 275 14.39 -7.03 15.49
C LYS A 275 14.92 -5.70 16.01
N LEU A 276 16.05 -5.69 16.72
CA LEU A 276 16.71 -4.44 17.12
C LEU A 276 17.23 -3.66 15.90
N TYR A 277 17.77 -4.36 14.90
CA TYR A 277 18.29 -3.75 13.69
C TYR A 277 17.19 -3.24 12.75
N LEU A 278 16.18 -4.08 12.48
CA LEU A 278 15.07 -3.73 11.59
C LEU A 278 14.24 -2.57 12.15
N ASN A 279 14.11 -2.50 13.47
CA ASN A 279 13.39 -1.45 14.19
C ASN A 279 12.03 -1.12 13.53
N GLU A 280 11.26 -2.18 13.32
CA GLU A 280 10.02 -2.15 12.53
C GLU A 280 9.01 -1.17 13.13
N ARG A 281 8.28 -0.48 12.26
CA ARG A 281 7.24 0.48 12.60
C ARG A 281 5.89 -0.21 12.70
N PRO A 282 4.92 0.33 13.46
CA PRO A 282 3.63 -0.30 13.61
C PRO A 282 2.76 -0.10 12.36
N PHE A 283 2.26 -1.23 11.85
CA PHE A 283 1.39 -1.37 10.67
C PHE A 283 1.97 -0.76 9.40
N GLU A 284 3.11 -1.30 8.95
CA GLU A 284 3.64 -0.97 7.64
C GLU A 284 2.74 -1.53 6.53
N PRO A 285 2.76 -0.95 5.30
CA PRO A 285 1.97 -1.46 4.18
C PRO A 285 2.22 -2.95 3.85
N ARG A 286 3.39 -3.46 4.24
CA ARG A 286 3.75 -4.88 4.17
C ARG A 286 4.68 -5.23 5.32
N GLU A 287 4.29 -6.19 6.15
CA GLU A 287 5.14 -6.77 7.19
C GLU A 287 6.31 -7.57 6.57
N ARG A 288 7.52 -7.48 7.14
CA ARG A 288 8.75 -8.11 6.60
C ARG A 288 9.18 -9.35 7.39
N ASP A 289 8.24 -10.25 7.63
CA ASP A 289 8.43 -11.52 8.33
C ASP A 289 9.53 -12.42 7.75
N TYR A 290 9.74 -12.36 6.42
CA TYR A 290 10.81 -13.07 5.73
C TYR A 290 12.22 -12.78 6.28
N ALA A 291 12.43 -11.64 6.94
CA ALA A 291 13.70 -11.31 7.57
C ALA A 291 14.04 -12.27 8.73
N LEU A 292 13.04 -12.92 9.33
CA LEU A 292 13.19 -13.79 10.50
C LEU A 292 13.38 -15.27 10.16
N VAL A 293 13.28 -15.65 8.88
CA VAL A 293 13.33 -17.05 8.43
C VAL A 293 14.59 -17.76 8.91
N GLY A 294 15.70 -17.02 9.06
CA GLY A 294 16.94 -17.54 9.60
C GLY A 294 16.78 -18.17 11.00
N SER A 295 16.01 -17.56 11.91
CA SER A 295 15.80 -18.16 13.24
C SER A 295 14.84 -19.33 13.21
N PHE A 296 13.90 -19.34 12.26
CA PHE A 296 12.96 -20.45 12.07
C PHE A 296 13.69 -21.71 11.57
N TYR A 297 14.63 -21.57 10.64
CA TYR A 297 15.50 -22.67 10.23
C TYR A 297 16.35 -23.20 11.40
N VAL A 298 16.84 -22.33 12.27
CA VAL A 298 17.57 -22.77 13.47
C VAL A 298 16.66 -23.56 14.41
N PHE A 299 15.42 -23.11 14.62
CA PHE A 299 14.47 -23.85 15.45
C PHE A 299 14.11 -25.23 14.87
N ALA A 300 14.05 -25.36 13.54
CA ALA A 300 13.85 -26.65 12.88
C ALA A 300 14.98 -27.66 13.17
N ILE A 301 16.22 -27.20 13.41
CA ILE A 301 17.32 -28.07 13.88
C ILE A 301 16.96 -28.65 15.25
N TRP A 302 16.43 -27.84 16.17
CA TRP A 302 15.96 -28.32 17.46
C TRP A 302 14.77 -29.27 17.35
N ILE A 303 13.88 -29.10 16.38
CA ILE A 303 12.82 -30.09 16.12
C ILE A 303 13.43 -31.47 15.83
N GLY A 304 14.43 -31.53 14.95
CA GLY A 304 15.17 -32.77 14.66
C GLY A 304 15.85 -33.37 15.89
N ILE A 305 16.49 -32.52 16.71
CA ILE A 305 17.07 -32.96 18.00
C ILE A 305 15.99 -33.46 18.96
N GLY A 306 14.80 -32.85 18.94
CA GLY A 306 13.63 -33.27 19.73
C GLY A 306 13.17 -34.67 19.37
N VAL A 307 13.13 -35.00 18.08
CA VAL A 307 12.86 -36.38 17.61
C VAL A 307 13.90 -37.35 18.18
N PHE A 308 15.18 -36.98 18.14
CA PHE A 308 16.25 -37.79 18.72
C PHE A 308 16.10 -37.96 20.24
N ALA A 309 15.66 -36.91 20.95
CA ALA A 309 15.40 -36.98 22.39
C ALA A 309 14.27 -37.95 22.73
N VAL A 310 13.18 -37.95 21.97
CA VAL A 310 12.08 -38.91 22.12
C VAL A 310 12.57 -40.32 21.81
N TYR A 311 13.31 -40.49 20.70
CA TYR A 311 13.93 -41.77 20.32
C TYR A 311 14.80 -42.36 21.44
N GLU A 312 15.72 -41.57 22.02
CA GLU A 312 16.62 -42.07 23.06
C GLU A 312 15.84 -42.48 24.32
N LYS A 313 14.83 -41.68 24.70
CA LYS A 313 14.00 -41.97 25.88
C LYS A 313 13.19 -43.25 25.69
N VAL A 314 12.61 -43.46 24.51
CA VAL A 314 11.86 -44.67 24.17
C VAL A 314 12.77 -45.90 24.14
N ARG A 315 13.94 -45.79 23.50
CA ARG A 315 14.96 -46.86 23.44
C ARG A 315 15.41 -47.30 24.83
N ASN A 316 15.58 -46.36 25.76
CA ASN A 316 16.07 -46.67 27.11
C ASN A 316 14.96 -47.13 28.07
N GLY A 317 13.69 -46.88 27.76
CA GLY A 317 12.56 -47.19 28.64
C GLY A 317 11.76 -48.45 28.26
N LEU A 318 11.87 -48.96 27.03
CA LEU A 318 11.04 -50.05 26.51
C LEU A 318 11.85 -51.06 25.70
N ASN A 319 11.70 -52.36 26.00
CA ASN A 319 12.51 -53.46 25.44
C ASN A 319 12.03 -53.98 24.06
N PHE A 320 11.33 -53.17 23.26
CA PHE A 320 10.80 -53.62 21.96
C PHE A 320 11.68 -53.17 20.79
N THR A 321 12.28 -54.12 20.08
CA THR A 321 13.34 -53.90 19.08
C THR A 321 12.94 -52.98 17.92
N LEU A 322 11.66 -52.93 17.54
CA LEU A 322 11.15 -52.10 16.43
C LEU A 322 10.68 -50.71 16.86
N LEU A 323 10.48 -50.48 18.16
CA LEU A 323 9.88 -49.25 18.70
C LEU A 323 10.65 -47.97 18.39
N PRO A 324 12.01 -47.97 18.35
CA PRO A 324 12.75 -46.77 17.98
C PRO A 324 12.54 -46.37 16.50
N GLY A 325 12.38 -47.35 15.60
CA GLY A 325 12.03 -47.11 14.20
C GLY A 325 10.63 -46.52 14.04
N PHE A 326 9.65 -47.04 14.79
CA PHE A 326 8.29 -46.48 14.83
C PHE A 326 8.26 -45.05 15.38
N THR A 327 9.12 -44.72 16.35
CA THR A 327 9.18 -43.38 16.95
C THR A 327 9.63 -42.33 15.93
N VAL A 328 10.65 -42.65 15.13
CA VAL A 328 11.12 -41.76 14.05
C VAL A 328 10.05 -41.62 12.98
N LEU A 329 9.44 -42.73 12.54
CA LEU A 329 8.38 -42.71 11.53
C LEU A 329 7.16 -41.89 12.00
N ALA A 330 6.71 -42.11 13.24
CA ALA A 330 5.60 -41.35 13.82
C ALA A 330 5.92 -39.85 13.89
N SER A 331 7.16 -39.48 14.23
CA SER A 331 7.59 -38.08 14.27
C SER A 331 7.62 -37.44 12.87
N LEU A 332 8.03 -38.19 11.84
CA LEU A 332 8.00 -37.75 10.44
C LEU A 332 6.56 -37.55 9.93
N LEU A 333 5.64 -38.44 10.31
CA LEU A 333 4.22 -38.30 9.96
C LEU A 333 3.57 -37.14 10.73
N ALA A 334 3.92 -36.95 12.00
CA ALA A 334 3.29 -35.95 12.87
C ALA A 334 3.68 -34.51 12.55
N VAL A 335 4.92 -34.27 12.09
CA VAL A 335 5.42 -32.90 11.85
C VAL A 335 5.63 -32.62 10.36
N PRO A 336 6.65 -33.16 9.67
CA PRO A 336 6.86 -32.88 8.25
C PRO A 336 5.63 -33.17 7.36
N VAL A 337 4.94 -34.30 7.54
CA VAL A 337 3.79 -34.64 6.67
C VAL A 337 2.57 -33.77 6.96
N VAL A 338 2.25 -33.50 8.23
CA VAL A 338 1.16 -32.57 8.57
C VAL A 338 1.44 -31.17 8.03
N MET A 339 2.67 -30.66 8.20
CA MET A 339 3.05 -29.36 7.65
C MET A 339 3.01 -29.37 6.13
N ALA A 340 3.45 -30.44 5.45
CA ALA A 340 3.34 -30.53 4.00
C ALA A 340 1.88 -30.50 3.54
N TYR A 341 1.01 -31.31 4.16
CA TYR A 341 -0.42 -31.37 3.82
C TYR A 341 -1.14 -30.04 4.05
N GLN A 342 -0.91 -29.41 5.20
CA GLN A 342 -1.57 -28.15 5.59
C GLN A 342 -1.08 -26.92 4.82
N ASN A 343 0.07 -26.98 4.13
CA ASN A 343 0.64 -25.83 3.44
C ASN A 343 0.78 -26.04 1.92
N TRP A 344 0.37 -27.19 1.38
CA TRP A 344 0.64 -27.47 -0.03
C TRP A 344 -0.15 -26.53 -0.95
N ASP A 345 -1.42 -26.30 -0.63
CA ASP A 345 -2.36 -25.57 -1.48
C ASP A 345 -2.21 -24.03 -1.40
N ASP A 346 -1.65 -23.47 -0.32
CA ASP A 346 -1.35 -22.04 -0.20
C ASP A 346 0.11 -21.68 -0.59
N HIS A 347 1.03 -22.64 -0.60
CA HIS A 347 2.41 -22.45 -1.07
C HIS A 347 2.63 -22.79 -2.53
N ASP A 348 1.75 -23.58 -3.16
CA ASP A 348 1.86 -23.83 -4.58
C ASP A 348 1.77 -22.52 -5.37
N ARG A 349 2.72 -22.34 -6.28
CA ARG A 349 2.83 -21.20 -7.20
C ARG A 349 2.79 -21.65 -8.65
N SER A 350 2.62 -22.95 -8.88
CA SER A 350 2.48 -23.55 -10.22
C SER A 350 1.31 -22.89 -10.94
N ASP A 351 1.49 -22.68 -12.25
CA ASP A 351 0.51 -22.09 -13.14
C ASP A 351 -0.07 -20.75 -12.67
N ARG A 352 0.61 -19.96 -11.84
CA ARG A 352 0.08 -18.67 -11.39
C ARG A 352 0.50 -17.53 -12.34
N TYR A 353 -0.37 -17.17 -13.27
CA TYR A 353 -0.05 -16.18 -14.33
C TYR A 353 -0.59 -14.76 -14.07
N MET A 354 -1.34 -14.50 -12.99
CA MET A 354 -2.00 -13.20 -12.79
C MET A 354 -1.05 -11.98 -12.82
N ALA A 355 0.13 -12.10 -12.22
CA ALA A 355 1.13 -11.00 -12.19
C ALA A 355 1.68 -10.68 -13.60
N GLN A 356 1.79 -11.68 -14.45
CA GLN A 356 2.16 -11.51 -15.86
C GLN A 356 1.00 -10.90 -16.65
N SER A 357 -0.20 -11.45 -16.50
CA SER A 357 -1.42 -10.99 -17.18
C SER A 357 -1.74 -9.52 -16.88
N ILE A 358 -1.58 -9.07 -15.63
CA ILE A 358 -1.81 -7.66 -15.26
C ILE A 358 -0.77 -6.72 -15.89
N ALA A 359 0.50 -7.13 -15.96
CA ALA A 359 1.54 -6.34 -16.62
C ALA A 359 1.21 -6.16 -18.11
N LYS A 360 0.81 -7.24 -18.80
CA LYS A 360 0.37 -7.18 -20.19
C LYS A 360 -0.87 -6.32 -20.35
N ALA A 361 -1.87 -6.44 -19.47
CA ALA A 361 -3.09 -5.64 -19.52
C ALA A 361 -2.83 -4.13 -19.37
N TYR A 362 -1.90 -3.72 -18.51
CA TYR A 362 -1.44 -2.33 -18.42
C TYR A 362 -0.79 -1.87 -19.73
N LEU A 363 0.12 -2.67 -20.30
CA LEU A 363 0.80 -2.33 -21.56
C LEU A 363 -0.18 -2.29 -22.74
N ASP A 364 -1.10 -3.25 -22.84
CA ASP A 364 -2.17 -3.31 -23.86
C ASP A 364 -3.16 -2.16 -23.79
N SER A 365 -3.27 -1.54 -22.61
CA SER A 365 -4.07 -0.33 -22.43
C SER A 365 -3.39 0.91 -23.01
N VAL A 366 -2.09 0.86 -23.28
CA VAL A 366 -1.29 1.93 -23.90
C VAL A 366 -1.25 1.73 -25.42
N GLU A 367 -1.46 2.81 -26.16
CA GLU A 367 -1.42 2.82 -27.62
C GLU A 367 -0.05 2.39 -28.16
N LYS A 368 -0.06 1.52 -29.18
CA LYS A 368 1.11 0.81 -29.69
C LYS A 368 1.88 1.65 -30.71
N ASP A 369 3.21 1.55 -30.70
CA ASP A 369 4.13 2.07 -31.73
C ASP A 369 4.10 3.60 -31.91
N VAL A 370 3.58 4.34 -30.93
CA VAL A 370 3.52 5.82 -30.91
C VAL A 370 4.53 6.45 -29.94
N GLY A 371 5.47 5.65 -29.42
CA GLY A 371 6.49 6.10 -28.46
C GLY A 371 5.91 6.57 -27.12
N ALA A 372 4.77 6.01 -26.70
CA ALA A 372 4.05 6.42 -25.49
C ALA A 372 4.91 6.33 -24.22
N MET A 373 4.68 7.26 -23.30
CA MET A 373 5.30 7.29 -21.97
C MET A 373 4.26 6.91 -20.92
N LEU A 374 4.55 5.90 -20.10
CA LEU A 374 3.69 5.44 -19.01
C LEU A 374 4.36 5.73 -17.69
N TYR A 375 3.82 6.69 -16.94
CA TYR A 375 4.20 6.92 -15.56
C TYR A 375 3.55 5.88 -14.65
N THR A 376 4.37 5.19 -13.86
CA THR A 376 3.93 4.19 -12.89
C THR A 376 4.12 4.70 -11.47
N ILE A 377 3.17 4.36 -10.60
CA ILE A 377 3.13 4.84 -9.22
C ILE A 377 3.67 3.73 -8.31
N GLY A 378 4.95 3.85 -7.95
CA GLY A 378 5.61 2.91 -7.05
C GLY A 378 5.97 1.57 -7.70
N ASP A 379 6.47 0.68 -6.86
CA ASP A 379 7.22 -0.51 -7.31
C ASP A 379 6.32 -1.65 -7.76
N ASN A 380 5.12 -1.78 -7.16
CA ASN A 380 4.18 -2.87 -7.44
C ASN A 380 3.68 -2.87 -8.89
N ASP A 381 3.42 -1.68 -9.47
CA ASP A 381 3.08 -1.56 -10.89
C ASP A 381 4.32 -1.73 -11.77
N THR A 382 5.44 -1.12 -11.36
CA THR A 382 6.64 -0.98 -12.20
C THR A 382 7.33 -2.31 -12.45
N PHE A 383 7.50 -3.15 -11.42
CA PHE A 383 8.32 -4.36 -11.54
C PHE A 383 7.69 -5.41 -12.45
N ALA A 384 6.37 -5.54 -12.44
CA ALA A 384 5.66 -6.45 -13.34
C ALA A 384 5.79 -5.99 -14.80
N LEU A 385 5.66 -4.68 -15.04
CA LEU A 385 5.88 -4.07 -16.37
C LEU A 385 7.32 -4.25 -16.87
N TRP A 386 8.29 -4.03 -15.98
CA TRP A 386 9.69 -4.30 -16.28
C TRP A 386 9.94 -5.76 -16.59
N TYR A 387 9.37 -6.70 -15.83
CA TYR A 387 9.49 -8.12 -16.16
C TYR A 387 8.95 -8.42 -17.58
N ALA A 388 7.74 -7.96 -17.90
CA ALA A 388 7.14 -8.16 -19.23
C ALA A 388 8.02 -7.57 -20.36
N GLN A 389 8.62 -6.40 -20.15
CA GLN A 389 9.47 -5.76 -21.16
C GLN A 389 10.88 -6.38 -21.23
N GLN A 390 11.50 -6.68 -20.09
CA GLN A 390 12.91 -7.09 -20.01
C GLN A 390 13.12 -8.57 -20.27
N VAL A 391 12.18 -9.41 -19.81
CA VAL A 391 12.28 -10.87 -19.89
C VAL A 391 11.44 -11.40 -21.04
N GLU A 392 10.20 -10.91 -21.17
CA GLU A 392 9.27 -11.42 -22.20
C GLU A 392 9.33 -10.63 -23.51
N HIS A 393 10.11 -9.54 -23.56
CA HIS A 393 10.22 -8.65 -24.71
C HIS A 393 8.86 -8.13 -25.22
N TYR A 394 7.92 -7.97 -24.29
CA TYR A 394 6.55 -7.55 -24.59
C TYR A 394 6.41 -6.03 -24.50
N ARG A 395 5.88 -5.40 -25.56
CA ARG A 395 5.60 -3.95 -25.63
C ARG A 395 6.80 -3.09 -25.21
N THR A 396 7.97 -3.39 -25.80
CA THR A 396 9.21 -2.63 -25.55
C THR A 396 9.23 -1.24 -26.20
N ASP A 397 8.20 -0.91 -26.99
CA ASP A 397 7.90 0.43 -27.53
C ASP A 397 7.51 1.44 -26.44
N VAL A 398 6.89 0.97 -25.34
CA VAL A 398 6.38 1.83 -24.26
C VAL A 398 7.49 2.24 -23.29
N ARG A 399 7.61 3.53 -23.02
CA ARG A 399 8.54 4.07 -22.02
C ARG A 399 7.93 4.04 -20.62
N THR A 400 8.25 3.02 -19.84
CA THR A 400 7.82 2.90 -18.43
C THR A 400 8.69 3.78 -17.51
N ILE A 401 8.07 4.71 -16.77
CA ILE A 401 8.73 5.70 -15.91
C ILE A 401 8.16 5.64 -14.49
N ASN A 402 8.93 5.10 -13.54
CA ASN A 402 8.56 5.09 -12.12
C ASN A 402 8.74 6.48 -11.50
N THR A 403 7.66 7.06 -11.00
CA THR A 403 7.66 8.43 -10.48
C THR A 403 8.49 8.60 -9.21
N SER A 404 8.61 7.56 -8.37
CA SER A 404 9.43 7.54 -7.17
C SER A 404 10.93 7.49 -7.49
N LEU A 405 11.31 6.70 -8.50
CA LEU A 405 12.69 6.61 -8.97
C LEU A 405 13.11 7.86 -9.78
N LEU A 406 12.16 8.58 -10.38
CA LEU A 406 12.41 9.84 -11.09
C LEU A 406 12.91 10.99 -10.19
N ALA A 407 13.03 10.76 -8.89
CA ALA A 407 13.75 11.64 -7.97
C ALA A 407 15.26 11.34 -7.88
N ARG A 408 15.76 10.30 -8.55
CA ARG A 408 17.16 9.86 -8.51
C ARG A 408 17.89 10.21 -9.80
N GLY A 409 19.06 10.87 -9.68
CA GLY A 409 19.84 11.33 -10.84
C GLY A 409 20.17 10.21 -11.84
N TRP A 410 20.61 9.05 -11.35
CA TRP A 410 20.91 7.88 -12.18
C TRP A 410 19.70 7.38 -12.99
N TYR A 411 18.50 7.49 -12.43
CA TYR A 411 17.28 7.04 -13.11
C TYR A 411 16.84 8.07 -14.16
N ILE A 412 16.98 9.36 -13.86
CA ILE A 412 16.77 10.42 -14.85
C ILE A 412 17.70 10.22 -16.05
N ASP A 413 19.00 9.94 -15.83
CA ASP A 413 19.94 9.66 -16.92
C ASP A 413 19.53 8.42 -17.73
N GLN A 414 19.02 7.37 -17.06
CA GLN A 414 18.46 6.21 -17.75
C GLN A 414 17.22 6.55 -18.57
N MET A 415 16.37 7.46 -18.11
CA MET A 415 15.21 7.93 -18.87
C MET A 415 15.63 8.76 -20.10
N LYS A 416 16.80 9.38 -20.08
CA LYS A 416 17.36 10.19 -21.17
C LYS A 416 18.22 9.41 -22.18
N ARG A 417 18.23 8.07 -22.12
CA ARG A 417 18.85 7.21 -23.14
C ARG A 417 17.83 6.27 -23.78
N LYS A 418 18.10 5.81 -25.00
CA LYS A 418 17.24 4.83 -25.70
C LYS A 418 17.16 3.53 -24.90
N ALA A 419 15.97 2.93 -24.81
CA ALA A 419 15.80 1.60 -24.23
C ALA A 419 14.92 0.76 -25.15
N TYR A 420 15.50 -0.31 -25.69
CA TYR A 420 14.88 -1.12 -26.73
C TYR A 420 14.39 -0.25 -27.90
N GLU A 421 13.11 -0.35 -28.24
CA GLU A 421 12.42 0.40 -29.29
C GLU A 421 12.01 1.80 -28.83
N SER A 422 12.05 2.08 -27.52
CA SER A 422 11.60 3.35 -26.95
C SER A 422 12.68 4.43 -26.96
N GLU A 423 12.36 5.58 -27.57
CA GLU A 423 13.24 6.74 -27.64
C GLU A 423 13.40 7.46 -26.28
N PRO A 424 14.56 8.12 -26.03
CA PRO A 424 14.81 8.92 -24.83
C PRO A 424 13.66 9.87 -24.49
N VAL A 425 13.39 10.11 -23.20
CA VAL A 425 12.40 11.12 -22.81
C VAL A 425 12.89 12.52 -23.19
N PRO A 426 12.02 13.40 -23.70
CA PRO A 426 12.39 14.78 -23.98
C PRO A 426 12.66 15.51 -22.65
N SER A 427 13.75 16.28 -22.56
CA SER A 427 14.14 16.94 -21.31
C SER A 427 15.16 18.05 -21.57
N LEU A 428 14.93 19.23 -21.00
CA LEU A 428 15.85 20.37 -21.03
C LEU A 428 16.96 20.23 -19.97
N LEU A 429 16.65 19.65 -18.81
CA LEU A 429 17.55 19.63 -17.66
C LEU A 429 18.77 18.73 -17.89
N THR A 430 19.97 19.22 -17.60
CA THR A 430 21.22 18.45 -17.69
C THR A 430 21.63 17.84 -16.35
N HIS A 431 22.46 16.78 -16.36
CA HIS A 431 22.84 15.99 -15.19
C HIS A 431 23.22 16.81 -13.96
N ASN A 432 24.11 17.80 -14.15
CA ASN A 432 24.56 18.72 -13.11
C ASN A 432 23.44 19.48 -12.38
N LEU A 433 22.24 19.59 -12.96
CA LEU A 433 21.11 20.29 -12.36
C LEU A 433 20.27 19.40 -11.42
N TYR A 434 20.41 18.07 -11.52
CA TYR A 434 19.65 17.08 -10.76
C TYR A 434 20.51 16.01 -10.07
N THR A 435 21.82 16.27 -9.91
CA THR A 435 22.70 15.49 -9.02
C THR A 435 22.16 15.44 -7.59
N TYR A 436 22.71 14.55 -6.76
CA TYR A 436 22.30 14.46 -5.36
C TYR A 436 22.51 15.80 -4.63
N GLY A 437 21.50 16.28 -3.89
CA GLY A 437 21.54 17.56 -3.18
C GLY A 437 21.23 18.78 -4.06
N ASN A 438 21.08 18.62 -5.37
CA ASN A 438 20.78 19.71 -6.30
C ASN A 438 19.34 19.63 -6.80
N ARG A 439 18.58 20.71 -6.61
CA ARG A 439 17.15 20.82 -6.96
C ARG A 439 16.33 19.60 -6.51
N ASP A 440 16.70 19.00 -5.37
CA ASP A 440 15.89 17.93 -4.76
C ASP A 440 14.50 18.46 -4.39
N VAL A 441 14.46 19.71 -3.94
CA VAL A 441 13.25 20.47 -3.62
C VAL A 441 13.46 21.92 -4.08
N ILE A 442 12.43 22.52 -4.66
CA ILE A 442 12.38 23.96 -5.00
C ILE A 442 11.16 24.61 -4.35
N TYR A 443 11.29 25.87 -3.91
CA TYR A 443 10.30 26.51 -3.03
C TYR A 443 9.45 27.57 -3.75
N TYR A 444 8.18 27.68 -3.39
CA TYR A 444 7.31 28.76 -3.85
C TYR A 444 7.66 30.09 -3.15
N LYS A 445 7.61 31.21 -3.89
CA LYS A 445 7.81 32.55 -3.31
C LYS A 445 6.70 33.58 -3.57
N GLY A 446 5.76 33.31 -4.46
CA GLY A 446 4.65 34.22 -4.73
C GLY A 446 5.08 35.65 -5.08
N LEU A 447 6.13 35.79 -5.89
CA LEU A 447 6.61 37.10 -6.36
C LEU A 447 5.71 37.69 -7.44
N THR A 448 4.90 36.86 -8.11
CA THR A 448 3.95 37.32 -9.11
C THR A 448 2.73 36.41 -9.21
N GLU A 449 1.57 37.02 -9.43
CA GLU A 449 0.31 36.35 -9.72
C GLU A 449 0.12 36.03 -11.21
N SER A 450 1.05 36.49 -12.07
CA SER A 450 1.03 36.23 -13.51
C SER A 450 1.19 34.74 -13.78
N ARG A 451 0.38 34.21 -14.69
CA ARG A 451 0.51 32.83 -15.16
C ARG A 451 1.63 32.74 -16.20
N TRP A 452 2.59 31.86 -15.98
CA TRP A 452 3.75 31.68 -16.87
C TRP A 452 3.52 30.56 -17.88
N ASP A 453 4.09 30.68 -19.08
CA ASP A 453 4.21 29.53 -19.98
C ASP A 453 5.12 28.48 -19.32
N ILE A 454 4.79 27.19 -19.50
CA ILE A 454 5.58 26.10 -18.94
C ILE A 454 7.04 26.14 -19.40
N LYS A 455 7.34 26.61 -20.61
CA LYS A 455 8.72 26.72 -21.11
C LYS A 455 9.49 27.82 -20.40
N ASP A 456 8.85 28.95 -20.09
CA ASP A 456 9.47 30.03 -19.30
C ASP A 456 9.73 29.56 -17.86
N PHE A 457 8.77 28.83 -17.29
CA PHE A 457 8.93 28.20 -15.97
C PHE A 457 10.09 27.19 -15.95
N MET A 458 10.20 26.32 -16.96
CA MET A 458 11.31 25.36 -17.04
C MET A 458 12.65 26.04 -17.33
N SER A 459 12.67 27.14 -18.08
CA SER A 459 13.89 27.94 -18.30
C SER A 459 14.37 28.59 -17.00
N TRP A 460 13.44 29.08 -16.17
CA TRP A 460 13.76 29.56 -14.82
C TRP A 460 14.36 28.45 -13.95
N ILE A 461 13.76 27.25 -13.98
CA ILE A 461 14.26 26.10 -13.24
C ILE A 461 15.66 25.67 -13.70
N ALA A 462 15.91 25.71 -15.01
CA ALA A 462 17.19 25.37 -15.60
C ALA A 462 18.30 26.40 -15.29
N SER A 463 17.93 27.61 -14.86
CA SER A 463 18.87 28.70 -14.58
C SER A 463 19.76 28.42 -13.36
N ASN A 464 21.01 28.84 -13.45
CA ASN A 464 21.97 28.88 -12.33
C ASN A 464 22.26 30.30 -11.84
N ASP A 465 21.51 31.30 -12.32
CA ASP A 465 21.63 32.70 -11.86
C ASP A 465 21.38 32.80 -10.34
N GLU A 466 22.08 33.71 -9.67
CA GLU A 466 21.85 33.99 -8.26
C GLU A 466 20.44 34.54 -8.01
N LYS A 467 19.84 35.24 -8.97
CA LYS A 467 18.49 35.81 -8.88
C LYS A 467 17.38 34.76 -8.76
N THR A 468 17.62 33.53 -9.21
CA THR A 468 16.65 32.43 -9.10
C THR A 468 16.77 31.67 -7.79
N ARG A 469 17.64 32.12 -6.88
CA ARG A 469 17.96 31.45 -5.62
C ARG A 469 17.65 32.33 -4.42
N ILE A 470 17.27 31.69 -3.33
CA ILE A 470 17.10 32.30 -2.02
C ILE A 470 18.09 31.70 -1.03
N LYS A 471 18.58 32.54 -0.12
CA LYS A 471 19.46 32.11 0.97
C LYS A 471 18.61 31.74 2.18
N PHE A 472 18.77 30.51 2.66
CA PHE A 472 18.15 30.03 3.89
C PHE A 472 18.97 30.42 5.12
N PRO A 473 18.38 30.39 6.34
CA PRO A 473 19.10 30.73 7.57
C PRO A 473 20.33 29.85 7.82
N ASN A 474 20.31 28.59 7.36
CA ASN A 474 21.45 27.68 7.37
C ASN A 474 22.60 28.07 6.43
N GLY A 475 22.43 29.16 5.66
CA GLY A 475 23.40 29.68 4.70
C GLY A 475 23.28 29.10 3.30
N GLN A 476 22.46 28.06 3.09
CA GLN A 476 22.33 27.39 1.80
C GLN A 476 21.53 28.23 0.81
N LYS A 477 21.91 28.16 -0.47
CA LYS A 477 21.17 28.79 -1.57
C LYS A 477 20.32 27.74 -2.27
N VAL A 478 19.01 27.86 -2.18
CA VAL A 478 18.05 26.95 -2.81
C VAL A 478 17.31 27.64 -3.95
N LEU A 479 16.96 26.89 -4.98
CA LEU A 479 16.15 27.40 -6.09
C LEU A 479 14.71 27.62 -5.62
N PHE A 480 14.09 28.70 -6.11
CA PHE A 480 12.68 28.97 -5.90
C PHE A 480 11.96 29.16 -7.23
N TYR A 481 10.63 29.14 -7.21
CA TYR A 481 9.81 29.57 -8.35
C TYR A 481 8.89 30.73 -7.96
N PRO A 482 8.77 31.76 -8.81
CA PRO A 482 8.11 33.02 -8.45
C PRO A 482 6.58 32.95 -8.49
N THR A 483 6.00 32.03 -9.29
CA THR A 483 4.55 31.84 -9.42
C THR A 483 4.19 30.36 -9.42
N ASN A 484 3.09 29.99 -8.77
CA ASN A 484 2.54 28.64 -8.83
C ASN A 484 1.59 28.43 -10.03
N LYS A 485 1.33 29.47 -10.83
CA LYS A 485 0.39 29.42 -11.95
C LYS A 485 1.15 29.19 -13.26
N ILE A 486 0.94 28.02 -13.86
CA ILE A 486 1.56 27.65 -15.14
C ILE A 486 0.49 27.41 -16.21
N ARG A 487 0.80 27.77 -17.45
CA ARG A 487 0.02 27.49 -18.65
C ARG A 487 0.80 26.54 -19.55
N VAL A 488 0.14 25.45 -19.94
CA VAL A 488 0.68 24.47 -20.89
C VAL A 488 -0.04 24.67 -22.23
N PRO A 489 0.63 25.25 -23.25
CA PRO A 489 0.01 25.43 -24.56
C PRO A 489 -0.27 24.08 -25.22
N VAL A 490 -1.38 24.00 -25.97
CA VAL A 490 -1.77 22.78 -26.70
C VAL A 490 -1.47 22.95 -28.18
N ASN A 491 -0.60 22.09 -28.70
CA ASN A 491 -0.33 22.01 -30.13
C ASN A 491 -1.38 21.12 -30.81
N ARG A 492 -2.42 21.73 -31.37
CA ARG A 492 -3.54 21.00 -32.00
C ARG A 492 -3.09 20.07 -33.14
N GLU A 493 -2.13 20.48 -33.95
CA GLU A 493 -1.61 19.65 -35.05
C GLU A 493 -0.98 18.37 -34.51
N ASN A 494 -0.09 18.48 -33.52
CA ASN A 494 0.56 17.33 -32.90
C ASN A 494 -0.41 16.44 -32.14
N VAL A 495 -1.42 17.02 -31.47
CA VAL A 495 -2.48 16.25 -30.78
C VAL A 495 -3.26 15.36 -31.75
N LEU A 496 -3.58 15.87 -32.93
CA LEU A 496 -4.30 15.08 -33.95
C LEU A 496 -3.35 14.07 -34.62
N LYS A 497 -2.12 14.48 -34.93
CA LYS A 497 -1.10 13.64 -35.59
C LYS A 497 -0.66 12.45 -34.72
N SER A 498 -0.54 12.63 -33.41
CA SER A 498 -0.15 11.56 -32.47
C SER A 498 -1.29 10.61 -32.11
N GLY A 499 -2.52 10.84 -32.59
CA GLY A 499 -3.69 10.05 -32.21
C GLY A 499 -4.15 10.27 -30.76
N LEU A 500 -3.69 11.34 -30.11
CA LEU A 500 -4.13 11.68 -28.74
C LEU A 500 -5.65 11.90 -28.66
N VAL A 501 -6.21 12.58 -29.66
CA VAL A 501 -7.65 12.88 -29.77
C VAL A 501 -8.17 12.45 -31.13
N LYS A 502 -9.32 11.77 -31.17
CA LYS A 502 -9.97 11.36 -32.43
C LYS A 502 -10.47 12.60 -33.20
N PRO A 503 -10.49 12.57 -34.54
CA PRO A 503 -10.99 13.69 -35.36
C PRO A 503 -12.39 14.18 -34.98
N LYS A 504 -13.30 13.26 -34.59
CA LYS A 504 -14.66 13.59 -34.12
C LYS A 504 -14.69 14.48 -32.87
N ASP A 505 -13.66 14.40 -32.03
CA ASP A 505 -13.53 15.15 -30.79
C ASP A 505 -12.59 16.36 -30.95
N SER A 506 -12.13 16.66 -32.16
CA SER A 506 -11.18 17.76 -32.44
C SER A 506 -11.68 19.13 -31.96
N ALA A 507 -12.99 19.36 -32.02
CA ALA A 507 -13.64 20.58 -31.54
C ALA A 507 -13.57 20.75 -30.01
N LEU A 508 -13.32 19.67 -29.26
CA LEU A 508 -13.20 19.69 -27.80
C LEU A 508 -11.78 20.02 -27.32
N ILE A 509 -10.81 20.12 -28.22
CA ILE A 509 -9.41 20.40 -27.89
C ILE A 509 -9.28 21.85 -27.39
N VAL A 510 -8.87 22.01 -26.14
CA VAL A 510 -8.58 23.33 -25.56
C VAL A 510 -7.29 23.91 -26.14
N ASP A 511 -7.17 25.23 -26.18
CA ASP A 511 -5.96 25.89 -26.71
C ASP A 511 -4.78 25.80 -25.72
N HIS A 512 -5.07 25.68 -24.43
CA HIS A 512 -4.09 25.54 -23.37
C HIS A 512 -4.70 24.89 -22.12
N ILE A 513 -3.84 24.35 -21.25
CA ILE A 513 -4.21 23.81 -19.94
C ILE A 513 -3.54 24.65 -18.85
N ASP A 514 -4.34 25.22 -17.98
CA ASP A 514 -3.85 25.97 -16.82
C ASP A 514 -3.74 25.04 -15.60
N ILE A 515 -2.54 24.94 -15.02
CA ILE A 515 -2.27 24.16 -13.81
C ILE A 515 -1.82 25.08 -12.66
N ASN A 516 -2.19 24.72 -11.44
CA ASN A 516 -1.74 25.39 -10.23
C ASN A 516 -0.87 24.42 -9.43
N LEU A 517 0.40 24.78 -9.28
CA LEU A 517 1.38 24.08 -8.48
C LEU A 517 1.14 24.33 -6.98
N PRO A 518 1.69 23.49 -6.08
CA PRO A 518 1.61 23.73 -4.64
C PRO A 518 2.17 25.12 -4.26
N GLU A 519 1.62 25.74 -3.22
CA GLU A 519 2.14 26.99 -2.64
C GLU A 519 3.20 26.71 -1.56
N SER A 520 3.91 25.59 -1.70
CA SER A 520 4.93 25.15 -0.76
C SER A 520 6.19 24.77 -1.50
N VAL A 521 6.32 23.51 -1.90
CA VAL A 521 7.51 22.96 -2.52
C VAL A 521 7.18 22.07 -3.71
N LEU A 522 8.12 21.99 -4.65
CA LEU A 522 8.10 21.05 -5.76
C LEU A 522 9.33 20.14 -5.66
N THR A 523 9.10 18.83 -5.64
CA THR A 523 10.17 17.83 -5.55
C THR A 523 10.76 17.52 -6.93
N LYS A 524 11.99 17.00 -6.96
CA LYS A 524 12.74 16.71 -8.19
C LYS A 524 11.98 15.85 -9.20
N ASN A 525 11.32 14.79 -8.76
CA ASN A 525 10.52 13.94 -9.65
C ASN A 525 9.39 14.72 -10.34
N ARG A 526 8.70 15.62 -9.62
CA ARG A 526 7.63 16.45 -10.19
C ARG A 526 8.18 17.51 -11.14
N MET A 527 9.33 18.10 -10.81
CA MET A 527 10.07 18.97 -11.72
C MET A 527 10.43 18.26 -13.01
N MET A 528 10.90 17.01 -12.95
CA MET A 528 11.22 16.22 -14.14
C MET A 528 9.97 15.87 -14.97
N MET A 529 8.82 15.61 -14.33
CA MET A 529 7.56 15.41 -15.05
C MET A 529 7.13 16.67 -15.81
N LEU A 530 7.29 17.87 -15.22
CA LEU A 530 7.04 19.14 -15.91
C LEU A 530 8.05 19.39 -17.03
N ASP A 531 9.33 19.05 -16.84
CA ASP A 531 10.36 19.13 -17.88
C ASP A 531 10.00 18.29 -19.10
N ILE A 532 9.60 17.03 -18.88
CA ILE A 532 9.17 16.12 -19.94
C ILE A 532 7.93 16.69 -20.64
N LEU A 533 6.93 17.17 -19.89
CA LEU A 533 5.72 17.77 -20.46
C LEU A 533 6.04 18.99 -21.33
N ALA A 534 6.91 19.90 -20.87
CA ALA A 534 7.29 21.12 -21.57
C ALA A 534 8.01 20.87 -22.90
N ASN A 535 8.78 19.78 -22.97
CA ASN A 535 9.59 19.42 -24.13
C ASN A 535 8.95 18.37 -25.05
N ASN A 536 7.81 17.80 -24.68
CA ASN A 536 7.10 16.80 -25.48
C ASN A 536 6.26 17.39 -26.63
N ASN A 537 5.80 18.65 -26.50
CA ASN A 537 4.98 19.34 -27.51
C ASN A 537 3.78 18.51 -28.04
N TRP A 538 3.21 17.66 -27.19
CA TRP A 538 2.11 16.73 -27.52
C TRP A 538 2.42 15.72 -28.64
N GLU A 539 3.70 15.41 -28.87
CA GLU A 539 4.14 14.46 -29.91
C GLU A 539 4.02 13.01 -29.45
N ARG A 540 4.37 12.73 -28.19
CA ARG A 540 4.25 11.40 -27.59
C ARG A 540 3.12 11.37 -26.56
N PRO A 541 2.22 10.38 -26.61
CA PRO A 541 1.20 10.22 -25.59
C PRO A 541 1.79 10.01 -24.18
N ILE A 542 1.19 10.66 -23.18
CA ILE A 542 1.52 10.47 -21.76
C ILE A 542 0.38 9.73 -21.07
N TYR A 543 0.73 8.65 -20.37
CA TYR A 543 -0.17 7.78 -19.63
C TYR A 543 0.26 7.69 -18.17
N PHE A 544 -0.68 7.34 -17.30
CA PHE A 544 -0.46 7.14 -15.87
C PHE A 544 -1.13 5.84 -15.42
N THR A 545 -0.50 5.08 -14.53
CA THR A 545 -1.21 4.02 -13.80
C THR A 545 -2.22 4.62 -12.81
N GLY A 546 -3.18 3.80 -12.39
CA GLY A 546 -4.12 4.17 -11.32
C GLY A 546 -3.48 4.07 -9.93
N GLY A 547 -4.30 4.19 -8.89
CA GLY A 547 -3.89 3.84 -7.51
C GLY A 547 -3.46 5.02 -6.63
N SER A 548 -3.24 6.22 -7.17
CA SER A 548 -3.04 7.43 -6.37
C SER A 548 -4.18 8.43 -6.56
N PHE A 549 -4.45 9.21 -5.51
CA PHE A 549 -5.36 10.35 -5.57
C PHE A 549 -4.64 11.70 -5.58
N ASP A 550 -3.31 11.70 -5.35
CA ASP A 550 -2.49 12.91 -5.37
C ASP A 550 -2.51 13.53 -6.78
N LYS A 551 -2.80 14.83 -6.84
CA LYS A 551 -2.80 15.61 -8.08
C LYS A 551 -1.42 15.61 -8.74
N ALA A 552 -0.35 15.56 -7.96
CA ALA A 552 1.01 15.63 -8.47
C ALA A 552 1.41 14.38 -9.28
N GLU A 553 0.80 13.21 -9.02
CA GLU A 553 1.02 11.99 -9.83
C GLU A 553 0.46 12.13 -11.26
N TYR A 554 -0.51 13.01 -11.44
CA TYR A 554 -1.14 13.29 -12.75
C TYR A 554 -0.74 14.68 -13.30
N ILE A 555 0.40 15.22 -12.86
CA ILE A 555 0.93 16.54 -13.26
C ILE A 555 -0.10 17.66 -13.07
N TRP A 556 -0.93 17.55 -12.01
CA TRP A 556 -2.04 18.46 -11.69
C TRP A 556 -3.12 18.58 -12.78
N MET A 557 -3.21 17.61 -13.70
CA MET A 557 -4.12 17.61 -14.85
C MET A 557 -5.23 16.55 -14.74
N LYS A 558 -5.70 16.24 -13.53
CA LYS A 558 -6.72 15.18 -13.32
C LYS A 558 -8.03 15.40 -14.11
N ASP A 559 -8.36 16.66 -14.41
CA ASP A 559 -9.53 17.04 -15.23
C ASP A 559 -9.31 16.83 -16.74
N TYR A 560 -8.16 16.32 -17.17
CA TYR A 560 -7.76 16.16 -18.58
C TYR A 560 -7.36 14.72 -18.88
N LEU A 561 -7.95 13.76 -18.15
CA LEU A 561 -7.66 12.34 -18.29
C LEU A 561 -8.72 11.63 -19.14
N GLN A 562 -8.32 10.56 -19.80
CA GLN A 562 -9.19 9.58 -20.43
C GLN A 562 -8.81 8.19 -19.91
N LEU A 563 -9.77 7.46 -19.34
CA LEU A 563 -9.55 6.09 -18.89
C LEU A 563 -9.53 5.17 -20.13
N GLU A 564 -8.41 4.45 -20.31
CA GLU A 564 -8.23 3.43 -21.33
C GLU A 564 -7.77 2.16 -20.63
N GLY A 565 -8.65 1.15 -20.52
CA GLY A 565 -8.33 -0.11 -19.84
C GLY A 565 -7.94 0.07 -18.36
N LEU A 566 -6.66 -0.13 -18.03
CA LEU A 566 -6.08 0.05 -16.69
C LEU A 566 -5.30 1.36 -16.50
N VAL A 567 -5.15 2.18 -17.54
CA VAL A 567 -4.34 3.42 -17.51
C VAL A 567 -5.17 4.66 -17.78
N TYR A 568 -4.64 5.81 -17.35
CA TYR A 568 -5.20 7.12 -17.65
C TYR A 568 -4.32 7.82 -18.70
N LYS A 569 -4.88 8.09 -19.89
CA LYS A 569 -4.25 8.88 -20.96
C LYS A 569 -4.46 10.37 -20.70
N LEU A 570 -3.41 11.18 -20.79
CA LEU A 570 -3.52 12.64 -20.79
C LEU A 570 -4.04 13.13 -22.15
N VAL A 571 -5.16 13.83 -22.16
CA VAL A 571 -5.79 14.39 -23.37
C VAL A 571 -6.19 15.86 -23.14
N PRO A 572 -6.00 16.76 -24.11
CA PRO A 572 -6.34 18.18 -23.96
C PRO A 572 -7.86 18.44 -24.10
N ILE A 573 -8.69 17.62 -23.46
CA ILE A 573 -10.14 17.75 -23.39
C ILE A 573 -10.54 17.84 -21.93
N LYS A 574 -11.14 18.97 -21.54
CA LYS A 574 -11.54 19.20 -20.16
C LYS A 574 -12.74 18.35 -19.78
N THR A 575 -12.54 17.41 -18.87
CA THR A 575 -13.54 16.55 -18.25
C THR A 575 -13.48 16.70 -16.73
N PRO A 576 -14.26 17.63 -16.15
CA PRO A 576 -14.21 17.91 -14.72
C PRO A 576 -14.55 16.69 -13.87
N ILE A 577 -13.76 16.44 -12.81
CA ILE A 577 -14.08 15.40 -11.83
C ILE A 577 -15.35 15.79 -11.06
N LYS A 578 -16.29 14.85 -10.97
CA LYS A 578 -17.54 15.06 -10.22
C LYS A 578 -17.26 15.14 -8.73
N LYS A 579 -17.75 16.19 -8.06
CA LYS A 579 -17.64 16.35 -6.60
C LYS A 579 -18.28 15.19 -5.83
N THR A 580 -19.33 14.60 -6.38
CA THR A 580 -20.05 13.46 -5.79
C THR A 580 -19.28 12.15 -5.89
N ASN A 581 -18.33 12.02 -6.81
CA ASN A 581 -17.48 10.84 -6.93
C ASN A 581 -16.06 11.25 -7.35
N PRO A 582 -15.26 11.80 -6.42
CA PRO A 582 -13.93 12.33 -6.71
C PRO A 582 -12.92 11.24 -7.13
N TYR A 583 -13.28 9.97 -6.96
CA TYR A 583 -12.45 8.81 -7.28
C TYR A 583 -12.58 8.39 -8.75
N GLN A 584 -13.68 8.75 -9.43
CA GLN A 584 -13.86 8.48 -10.85
C GLN A 584 -13.25 9.59 -11.70
N MET A 585 -12.02 9.35 -12.18
CA MET A 585 -11.27 10.30 -12.99
C MET A 585 -11.38 9.99 -14.48
N GLY A 586 -11.32 11.06 -15.29
CA GLY A 586 -11.23 10.99 -16.73
C GLY A 586 -12.49 10.57 -17.48
N ARG A 587 -12.58 10.98 -18.75
CA ARG A 587 -13.62 10.53 -19.69
C ARG A 587 -13.40 9.08 -20.13
N ILE A 588 -14.40 8.50 -20.79
CA ILE A 588 -14.31 7.17 -21.39
C ILE A 588 -14.65 7.28 -22.87
N ASP A 589 -13.75 6.79 -23.72
CA ASP A 589 -14.07 6.47 -25.12
C ASP A 589 -14.51 5.00 -25.14
N ALA A 590 -15.82 4.78 -25.14
CA ALA A 590 -16.39 3.45 -24.94
C ALA A 590 -15.94 2.45 -26.01
N ASP A 591 -15.85 2.86 -27.28
CA ASP A 591 -15.44 1.97 -28.37
C ASP A 591 -13.97 1.54 -28.22
N LYS A 592 -13.09 2.49 -27.89
CA LYS A 592 -11.66 2.19 -27.70
C LYS A 592 -11.46 1.31 -26.47
N MET A 593 -12.08 1.68 -25.34
CA MET A 593 -11.93 0.95 -24.09
C MET A 593 -12.56 -0.46 -24.18
N TYR A 594 -13.69 -0.61 -24.87
CA TYR A 594 -14.27 -1.92 -25.16
C TYR A 594 -13.30 -2.81 -25.94
N GLY A 595 -12.68 -2.28 -27.00
CA GLY A 595 -11.69 -3.03 -27.78
C GLY A 595 -10.44 -3.42 -26.99
N ILE A 596 -10.03 -2.62 -26.00
CA ILE A 596 -8.91 -2.96 -25.08
C ILE A 596 -9.34 -4.09 -24.14
N VAL A 597 -10.46 -3.91 -23.43
CA VAL A 597 -10.94 -4.85 -22.39
C VAL A 597 -11.23 -6.24 -22.95
N THR A 598 -11.80 -6.33 -24.16
CA THR A 598 -12.11 -7.62 -24.78
C THR A 598 -10.89 -8.38 -25.29
N ARG A 599 -9.72 -7.72 -25.38
CA ARG A 599 -8.46 -8.35 -25.79
C ARG A 599 -7.53 -8.70 -24.63
N TRP A 600 -7.87 -8.34 -23.39
CA TRP A 600 -7.03 -8.65 -22.24
C TRP A 600 -6.79 -10.15 -22.09
N GLU A 601 -5.53 -10.50 -21.84
CA GLU A 601 -5.13 -11.83 -21.40
C GLU A 601 -5.38 -11.95 -19.89
N TRP A 602 -6.17 -12.94 -19.48
CA TRP A 602 -6.53 -13.15 -18.07
C TRP A 602 -5.72 -14.26 -17.40
N GLY A 603 -4.83 -14.93 -18.14
CA GLY A 603 -4.16 -16.14 -17.70
C GLY A 603 -5.19 -17.18 -17.24
N ASN A 604 -5.02 -17.70 -16.03
CA ASN A 604 -5.93 -18.65 -15.39
C ASN A 604 -6.58 -18.08 -14.12
N SER A 605 -6.89 -16.78 -14.10
CA SER A 605 -7.40 -16.07 -12.91
C SER A 605 -8.69 -16.67 -12.32
N ASN A 606 -9.50 -17.36 -13.13
CA ASN A 606 -10.73 -18.01 -12.70
C ASN A 606 -10.55 -19.46 -12.24
N SER A 607 -9.35 -20.03 -12.34
CA SER A 607 -9.12 -21.42 -12.02
C SER A 607 -9.26 -21.68 -10.52
N PRO A 608 -10.01 -22.71 -10.08
CA PRO A 608 -10.03 -23.13 -8.68
C PRO A 608 -8.71 -23.75 -8.20
N ASP A 609 -7.86 -24.17 -9.15
CA ASP A 609 -6.64 -24.92 -8.89
C ASP A 609 -5.50 -24.03 -8.40
N ILE A 610 -5.59 -22.71 -8.63
CA ILE A 610 -4.62 -21.75 -8.09
C ILE A 610 -5.03 -21.24 -6.72
N TYR A 611 -4.05 -20.74 -5.97
CA TYR A 611 -4.32 -19.96 -4.77
C TYR A 611 -4.40 -18.47 -5.10
N HIS A 612 -5.60 -17.90 -4.95
CA HIS A 612 -5.85 -16.46 -5.05
C HIS A 612 -5.41 -15.77 -3.76
N ASP A 613 -4.11 -15.60 -3.60
CA ASP A 613 -3.49 -14.85 -2.50
C ASP A 613 -3.97 -13.38 -2.43
N PRO A 614 -3.70 -12.66 -1.33
CA PRO A 614 -4.19 -11.31 -1.12
C PRO A 614 -3.88 -10.33 -2.26
N GLU A 615 -2.71 -10.42 -2.88
CA GLU A 615 -2.33 -9.52 -3.98
C GLU A 615 -3.10 -9.83 -5.27
N THR A 616 -3.32 -11.11 -5.60
CA THR A 616 -4.20 -11.52 -6.70
C THR A 616 -5.62 -11.00 -6.49
N ARG A 617 -6.14 -11.07 -5.26
CA ARG A 617 -7.47 -10.56 -4.92
C ARG A 617 -7.55 -9.03 -5.03
N LYS A 618 -6.58 -8.30 -4.48
CA LYS A 618 -6.51 -6.82 -4.52
C LYS A 618 -6.49 -6.28 -5.95
N ASN A 619 -5.82 -6.97 -6.87
CA ASN A 619 -5.79 -6.57 -8.27
C ASN A 619 -7.18 -6.46 -8.91
N SER A 620 -8.18 -7.21 -8.43
CA SER A 620 -9.56 -7.12 -8.94
C SER A 620 -10.20 -5.74 -8.74
N ILE A 621 -9.69 -4.92 -7.82
CA ILE A 621 -10.24 -3.59 -7.52
C ILE A 621 -10.21 -2.71 -8.78
N SER A 622 -9.06 -2.61 -9.43
CA SER A 622 -8.88 -1.79 -10.63
C SER A 622 -9.67 -2.35 -11.82
N TYR A 623 -9.64 -3.66 -12.04
CA TYR A 623 -10.39 -4.28 -13.13
C TYR A 623 -11.90 -4.11 -12.98
N ARG A 624 -12.47 -4.47 -11.83
CA ARG A 624 -13.92 -4.36 -11.58
C ARG A 624 -14.38 -2.92 -11.65
N GLY A 625 -13.64 -2.01 -11.02
CA GLY A 625 -13.95 -0.57 -11.06
C GLY A 625 -13.97 -0.02 -12.48
N ASN A 626 -12.95 -0.32 -13.29
CA ASN A 626 -12.85 0.20 -14.66
C ASN A 626 -13.87 -0.45 -15.61
N ILE A 627 -14.12 -1.76 -15.48
CA ILE A 627 -15.13 -2.46 -16.29
C ILE A 627 -16.55 -1.98 -15.94
N ALA A 628 -16.87 -1.76 -14.65
CA ALA A 628 -18.16 -1.23 -14.25
C ALA A 628 -18.42 0.16 -14.86
N ARG A 629 -17.41 1.02 -14.87
CA ARG A 629 -17.49 2.35 -15.52
C ARG A 629 -17.67 2.25 -17.03
N LEU A 630 -16.98 1.31 -17.68
CA LEU A 630 -17.16 1.04 -19.11
C LEU A 630 -18.58 0.55 -19.42
N ALA A 631 -19.09 -0.41 -18.64
CA ALA A 631 -20.45 -0.94 -18.81
C ALA A 631 -21.49 0.16 -18.65
N ASP A 632 -21.38 1.01 -17.62
CA ASP A 632 -22.27 2.17 -17.43
C ASP A 632 -22.23 3.13 -18.63
N GLN A 633 -21.04 3.42 -19.17
CA GLN A 633 -20.89 4.28 -20.34
C GLN A 633 -21.50 3.64 -21.60
N LEU A 634 -21.29 2.34 -21.84
CA LEU A 634 -21.89 1.60 -22.95
C LEU A 634 -23.42 1.61 -22.87
N ILE A 635 -24.00 1.44 -21.67
CA ILE A 635 -25.45 1.52 -21.47
C ILE A 635 -25.99 2.92 -21.80
N LYS A 636 -25.30 3.99 -21.38
CA LYS A 636 -25.68 5.37 -21.73
C LYS A 636 -25.62 5.64 -23.23
N GLU A 637 -24.75 4.95 -23.95
CA GLU A 637 -24.63 5.01 -25.41
C GLU A 637 -25.58 4.03 -26.12
N ASN A 638 -26.52 3.40 -25.41
CA ASN A 638 -27.45 2.39 -25.93
C ASN A 638 -26.78 1.13 -26.52
N LYS A 639 -25.55 0.81 -26.08
CA LYS A 639 -24.77 -0.37 -26.49
C LYS A 639 -24.89 -1.50 -25.46
N GLN A 640 -26.12 -1.97 -25.22
CA GLN A 640 -26.40 -2.94 -24.16
C GLN A 640 -25.69 -4.29 -24.35
N ASP A 641 -25.59 -4.79 -25.59
CA ASP A 641 -24.89 -6.04 -25.89
C ASP A 641 -23.40 -5.96 -25.55
N SER A 642 -22.75 -4.85 -25.90
CA SER A 642 -21.36 -4.60 -25.55
C SER A 642 -21.18 -4.51 -24.02
N ALA A 643 -22.11 -3.86 -23.32
CA ALA A 643 -22.10 -3.80 -21.85
C ALA A 643 -22.21 -5.21 -21.24
N ARG A 644 -23.10 -6.06 -21.76
CA ARG A 644 -23.24 -7.46 -21.34
C ARG A 644 -21.95 -8.24 -21.49
N VAL A 645 -21.26 -8.08 -22.62
CA VAL A 645 -19.98 -8.76 -22.89
C VAL A 645 -18.94 -8.40 -21.84
N VAL A 646 -18.73 -7.11 -21.55
CA VAL A 646 -17.66 -6.71 -20.60
C VAL A 646 -17.99 -7.10 -19.16
N LEU A 647 -19.26 -7.04 -18.75
CA LEU A 647 -19.70 -7.52 -17.44
C LEU A 647 -19.44 -9.03 -17.31
N ASN A 648 -19.78 -9.81 -18.33
CA ASN A 648 -19.57 -11.26 -18.34
C ASN A 648 -18.08 -11.64 -18.33
N ILE A 649 -17.23 -10.90 -19.05
CA ILE A 649 -15.77 -11.09 -19.01
C ILE A 649 -15.26 -10.95 -17.57
N ALA A 650 -15.68 -9.91 -16.84
CA ALA A 650 -15.25 -9.72 -15.46
C ALA A 650 -15.75 -10.83 -14.54
N MET A 651 -17.01 -11.26 -14.67
CA MET A 651 -17.59 -12.29 -13.80
C MET A 651 -17.04 -13.69 -14.08
N HIS A 652 -16.67 -13.95 -15.33
CA HIS A 652 -15.99 -15.19 -15.71
C HIS A 652 -14.57 -15.25 -15.15
N ASN A 653 -13.80 -14.16 -15.30
CA ASN A 653 -12.37 -14.14 -14.95
C ASN A 653 -12.08 -13.80 -13.48
N MET A 654 -13.00 -13.09 -12.81
CA MET A 654 -12.90 -12.73 -11.38
C MET A 654 -14.20 -13.08 -10.64
N PRO A 655 -14.53 -14.37 -10.52
CA PRO A 655 -15.77 -14.80 -9.89
C PRO A 655 -15.85 -14.40 -8.42
N VAL A 656 -17.07 -14.26 -7.90
CA VAL A 656 -17.36 -13.89 -6.50
C VAL A 656 -16.63 -14.79 -5.50
N ALA A 657 -16.49 -16.08 -5.81
CA ALA A 657 -15.97 -17.08 -4.89
C ALA A 657 -14.51 -16.85 -4.45
N TYR A 658 -13.68 -16.15 -5.24
CA TYR A 658 -12.23 -16.11 -5.01
C TYR A 658 -11.66 -14.71 -4.75
N PHE A 659 -12.32 -13.65 -5.22
CA PHE A 659 -11.71 -12.32 -5.28
C PHE A 659 -12.13 -11.37 -4.16
N GLY A 660 -13.15 -11.69 -3.35
CA GLY A 660 -13.63 -10.80 -2.29
C GLY A 660 -14.10 -9.44 -2.83
N PHE A 661 -13.84 -8.36 -2.08
CA PHE A 661 -14.17 -6.96 -2.43
C PHE A 661 -15.59 -6.79 -2.99
N TYR A 662 -16.56 -7.36 -2.29
CA TYR A 662 -17.92 -7.57 -2.81
C TYR A 662 -18.66 -6.27 -3.17
N SER A 663 -18.44 -5.18 -2.45
CA SER A 663 -19.04 -3.87 -2.74
C SER A 663 -18.71 -3.33 -4.15
N LEU A 664 -17.62 -3.79 -4.77
CA LEU A 664 -17.30 -3.39 -6.15
C LEU A 664 -18.19 -4.07 -7.19
N LEU A 665 -18.97 -5.08 -6.80
CA LEU A 665 -19.92 -5.78 -7.65
C LEU A 665 -21.33 -5.18 -7.59
N ASP A 666 -21.58 -4.22 -6.71
CA ASP A 666 -22.88 -3.54 -6.60
C ASP A 666 -23.25 -2.89 -7.95
N GLU A 667 -22.31 -2.19 -8.58
CA GLU A 667 -22.47 -1.62 -9.93
C GLU A 667 -22.63 -2.69 -11.02
N PHE A 668 -22.10 -3.90 -10.82
CA PHE A 668 -22.34 -5.02 -11.76
C PHE A 668 -23.79 -5.50 -11.65
N VAL A 669 -24.29 -5.74 -10.43
CA VAL A 669 -25.68 -6.15 -10.18
C VAL A 669 -26.64 -5.13 -10.78
N LYS A 670 -26.41 -3.83 -10.51
CA LYS A 670 -27.18 -2.72 -11.06
C LYS A 670 -27.15 -2.68 -12.59
N ASN A 671 -25.97 -2.81 -13.19
CA ASN A 671 -25.83 -2.77 -14.65
C ASN A 671 -26.48 -3.99 -15.32
N TYR A 672 -26.44 -5.19 -14.71
CA TYR A 672 -27.17 -6.35 -15.22
C TYR A 672 -28.69 -6.13 -15.23
N TYR A 673 -29.25 -5.51 -14.19
CA TYR A 673 -30.66 -5.10 -14.21
C TYR A 673 -30.96 -4.10 -15.33
N ARG A 674 -30.10 -3.09 -15.53
CA ARG A 674 -30.28 -2.05 -16.57
C ARG A 674 -30.21 -2.57 -18.01
N ILE A 675 -29.57 -3.72 -18.24
CA ILE A 675 -29.55 -4.42 -19.53
C ILE A 675 -30.55 -5.59 -19.57
N GLU A 676 -31.50 -5.61 -18.63
CA GLU A 676 -32.57 -6.60 -18.53
C GLU A 676 -32.10 -8.06 -18.30
N ASP A 677 -30.86 -8.25 -17.81
CA ASP A 677 -30.33 -9.56 -17.39
C ASP A 677 -30.67 -9.86 -15.91
N VAL A 678 -31.97 -9.94 -15.62
CA VAL A 678 -32.45 -10.17 -14.25
C VAL A 678 -31.88 -11.46 -13.66
N LYS A 679 -31.68 -12.49 -14.49
CA LYS A 679 -31.13 -13.78 -14.05
C LYS A 679 -29.70 -13.61 -13.51
N MET A 680 -28.81 -12.96 -14.26
CA MET A 680 -27.44 -12.72 -13.82
C MET A 680 -27.37 -11.78 -12.62
N ALA A 681 -28.18 -10.72 -12.61
CA ALA A 681 -28.26 -9.78 -11.48
C ALA A 681 -28.59 -10.51 -10.18
N ARG A 682 -29.66 -11.31 -10.18
CA ARG A 682 -30.07 -12.13 -9.02
C ARG A 682 -29.03 -13.17 -8.62
N GLN A 683 -28.37 -13.80 -9.59
CA GLN A 683 -27.34 -14.80 -9.31
C GLN A 683 -26.15 -14.20 -8.57
N ILE A 684 -25.68 -13.03 -9.00
CA ILE A 684 -24.55 -12.33 -8.37
C ILE A 684 -24.98 -11.80 -6.99
N PHE A 685 -26.15 -11.16 -6.92
CA PHE A 685 -26.74 -10.71 -5.66
C PHE A 685 -26.79 -11.83 -4.62
N SER A 686 -27.35 -12.99 -4.98
CA SER A 686 -27.52 -14.13 -4.06
C SER A 686 -26.18 -14.66 -3.55
N LYS A 687 -25.14 -14.67 -4.39
CA LYS A 687 -23.79 -15.09 -3.97
C LYS A 687 -23.20 -14.11 -2.97
N ILE A 688 -23.36 -12.81 -3.20
CA ILE A 688 -22.80 -11.77 -2.32
C ILE A 688 -23.59 -11.69 -1.00
N SER A 689 -24.92 -11.69 -1.06
CA SER A 689 -25.76 -11.62 0.14
C SER A 689 -25.55 -12.82 1.06
N SER A 690 -25.27 -14.01 0.50
CA SER A 690 -24.85 -15.18 1.31
C SER A 690 -23.59 -14.89 2.11
N LYS A 691 -22.57 -14.24 1.51
CA LYS A 691 -21.32 -13.90 2.21
C LYS A 691 -21.53 -12.92 3.36
N TYR A 692 -22.36 -11.89 3.15
CA TYR A 692 -22.71 -10.97 4.23
C TYR A 692 -23.48 -11.67 5.34
N ARG A 693 -24.50 -12.47 5.00
CA ARG A 693 -25.29 -13.22 5.98
C ARG A 693 -24.46 -14.22 6.78
N GLU A 694 -23.55 -14.95 6.16
CA GLU A 694 -22.64 -15.87 6.87
C GLU A 694 -21.79 -15.13 7.89
N THR A 695 -21.27 -13.96 7.50
CA THR A 695 -20.47 -13.08 8.36
C THR A 695 -21.31 -12.52 9.51
N LEU A 696 -22.50 -12.00 9.22
CA LEU A 696 -23.41 -11.45 10.21
C LEU A 696 -23.90 -12.53 11.19
N TYR A 697 -24.24 -13.72 10.70
CA TYR A 697 -24.63 -14.86 11.54
C TYR A 697 -23.49 -15.33 12.46
N TYR A 698 -22.24 -15.27 12.02
CA TYR A 698 -21.10 -15.54 12.91
C TYR A 698 -21.07 -14.54 14.08
N TYR A 699 -21.12 -13.24 13.80
CA TYR A 699 -21.11 -12.21 14.85
C TYR A 699 -22.32 -12.28 15.78
N SER A 700 -23.50 -12.65 15.28
CA SER A 700 -24.70 -12.82 16.12
C SER A 700 -24.58 -13.98 17.11
N THR A 701 -23.56 -14.83 16.99
CA THR A 701 -23.31 -15.95 17.90
C THR A 701 -22.21 -15.70 18.92
N LEU A 702 -21.57 -14.52 18.88
CA LEU A 702 -20.51 -14.14 19.80
C LEU A 702 -21.06 -13.49 21.08
N ASP A 703 -20.28 -13.54 22.15
CA ASP A 703 -20.61 -12.87 23.41
C ASP A 703 -20.58 -11.33 23.24
N PRO A 704 -21.43 -10.57 23.97
CA PRO A 704 -21.55 -9.12 23.82
C PRO A 704 -20.25 -8.33 23.95
N SER A 705 -19.30 -8.77 24.78
CA SER A 705 -18.00 -8.09 24.91
C SER A 705 -17.13 -8.21 23.65
N THR A 706 -17.27 -9.29 22.90
CA THR A 706 -16.52 -9.52 21.65
C THR A 706 -17.15 -8.75 20.48
N VAL A 707 -18.47 -8.54 20.57
CA VAL A 707 -19.22 -7.71 19.63
C VAL A 707 -18.73 -6.26 19.67
N ASP A 708 -18.49 -5.69 20.84
CA ASP A 708 -18.01 -4.30 20.97
C ASP A 708 -16.69 -4.09 20.22
N GLU A 709 -15.77 -5.06 20.30
CA GLU A 709 -14.50 -5.03 19.58
C GLU A 709 -14.67 -5.14 18.04
N SER A 710 -15.76 -5.76 17.59
CA SER A 710 -16.06 -6.02 16.16
C SER A 710 -17.14 -5.09 15.59
N TYR A 711 -17.60 -4.09 16.36
CA TYR A 711 -18.75 -3.24 16.01
C TYR A 711 -18.63 -2.60 14.62
N VAL A 712 -17.47 -2.02 14.31
CA VAL A 712 -17.22 -1.36 13.02
C VAL A 712 -17.35 -2.34 11.85
N GLU A 713 -16.89 -3.58 12.03
CA GLU A 713 -16.96 -4.61 11.00
C GLU A 713 -18.40 -5.11 10.81
N ILE A 714 -19.15 -5.29 11.89
CA ILE A 714 -20.57 -5.67 11.86
C ILE A 714 -21.38 -4.60 11.11
N VAL A 715 -21.22 -3.33 11.49
CA VAL A 715 -21.90 -2.19 10.84
C VAL A 715 -21.52 -2.09 9.37
N THR A 716 -20.23 -2.22 9.05
CA THR A 716 -19.77 -2.17 7.66
C THR A 716 -20.40 -3.27 6.80
N ASN A 717 -20.48 -4.51 7.30
CA ASN A 717 -21.09 -5.61 6.57
C ASN A 717 -22.62 -5.45 6.45
N MET A 718 -23.29 -4.96 7.49
CA MET A 718 -24.72 -4.68 7.45
C MET A 718 -25.07 -3.60 6.43
N GLU A 719 -24.38 -2.46 6.44
CA GLU A 719 -24.63 -1.37 5.49
C GLU A 719 -24.30 -1.77 4.05
N ARG A 720 -23.24 -2.57 3.84
CA ARG A 720 -22.95 -3.13 2.51
C ARG A 720 -24.04 -4.08 2.04
N TYR A 721 -24.61 -4.89 2.93
CA TYR A 721 -25.73 -5.75 2.57
C TYR A 721 -26.99 -4.91 2.27
N ARG A 722 -27.26 -3.85 3.05
CA ARG A 722 -28.37 -2.92 2.82
C ARG A 722 -28.25 -2.24 1.45
N ASN A 723 -27.09 -1.67 1.13
CA ASN A 723 -26.83 -1.04 -0.17
C ASN A 723 -27.02 -2.02 -1.35
N LEU A 724 -26.62 -3.28 -1.17
CA LEU A 724 -26.82 -4.31 -2.18
C LEU A 724 -28.31 -4.67 -2.33
N LEU A 725 -29.06 -4.72 -1.22
CA LEU A 725 -30.51 -4.94 -1.21
C LEU A 725 -31.26 -3.81 -1.90
N ASP A 726 -30.86 -2.56 -1.66
CA ASP A 726 -31.44 -1.37 -2.31
C ASP A 726 -31.45 -1.52 -3.83
N ILE A 727 -30.37 -2.03 -4.43
CA ILE A 727 -30.30 -2.27 -5.88
C ILE A 727 -31.39 -3.23 -6.35
N VAL A 728 -31.63 -4.33 -5.63
CA VAL A 728 -32.70 -5.29 -5.98
C VAL A 728 -34.07 -4.66 -5.79
N VAL A 729 -34.28 -3.93 -4.69
CA VAL A 729 -35.56 -3.29 -4.40
C VAL A 729 -35.90 -2.23 -5.45
N ASP A 730 -34.91 -1.49 -5.93
CA ASP A 730 -35.11 -0.39 -6.88
C ASP A 730 -35.26 -0.88 -8.32
N ASN A 731 -34.64 -2.01 -8.69
CA ASN A 731 -34.52 -2.44 -10.09
C ASN A 731 -35.27 -3.73 -10.44
N ASP A 732 -35.52 -4.63 -9.49
CA ASP A 732 -36.25 -5.87 -9.79
C ASP A 732 -37.76 -5.57 -10.01
N THR A 733 -38.45 -6.34 -10.85
CA THR A 733 -39.90 -6.15 -11.07
C THR A 733 -40.75 -7.16 -10.31
N ASN A 734 -40.16 -8.22 -9.77
CA ASN A 734 -40.89 -9.26 -9.04
C ASN A 734 -41.03 -8.87 -7.56
N LYS A 735 -42.25 -8.47 -7.16
CA LYS A 735 -42.58 -8.07 -5.79
C LYS A 735 -42.27 -9.16 -4.76
N THR A 736 -42.66 -10.41 -5.03
CA THR A 736 -42.41 -11.55 -4.12
C THR A 736 -40.92 -11.77 -3.89
N TYR A 737 -40.09 -11.63 -4.93
CA TYR A 737 -38.65 -11.75 -4.79
C TYR A 737 -38.07 -10.65 -3.89
N LYS A 738 -38.52 -9.39 -4.06
CA LYS A 738 -38.11 -8.27 -3.19
C LYS A 738 -38.48 -8.52 -1.73
N GLU A 739 -39.73 -8.87 -1.47
CA GLU A 739 -40.23 -9.16 -0.12
C GLU A 739 -39.44 -10.28 0.54
N GLN A 740 -39.10 -11.33 -0.23
CA GLN A 740 -38.25 -12.41 0.26
C GLN A 740 -36.85 -11.91 0.66
N GLN A 741 -36.20 -11.08 -0.16
CA GLN A 741 -34.85 -10.58 0.16
C GLN A 741 -34.87 -9.58 1.33
N ILE A 742 -35.91 -8.75 1.43
CA ILE A 742 -36.15 -7.85 2.58
C ILE A 742 -36.32 -8.68 3.86
N GLY A 743 -37.12 -9.75 3.82
CA GLY A 743 -37.28 -10.66 4.97
C GLY A 743 -35.95 -11.24 5.43
N LEU A 744 -35.14 -11.75 4.49
CA LEU A 744 -33.82 -12.30 4.80
C LEU A 744 -32.83 -11.27 5.37
N PHE A 745 -32.95 -10.00 4.99
CA PHE A 745 -32.18 -8.90 5.58
C PHE A 745 -32.67 -8.56 6.99
N ASN A 746 -33.98 -8.44 7.17
CA ASN A 746 -34.59 -8.13 8.47
C ASN A 746 -34.31 -9.24 9.50
N GLU A 747 -34.23 -10.51 9.09
CA GLU A 747 -33.75 -11.60 9.95
C GLU A 747 -32.33 -11.32 10.50
N GLN A 748 -31.45 -10.67 9.74
CA GLN A 748 -30.11 -10.32 10.24
C GLN A 748 -30.17 -9.18 11.25
N ILE A 749 -31.02 -8.17 11.03
CA ILE A 749 -31.29 -7.09 12.00
C ILE A 749 -31.81 -7.69 13.31
N ASP A 750 -32.77 -8.61 13.23
CA ASP A 750 -33.39 -9.26 14.39
C ASP A 750 -32.39 -10.10 15.20
N MET A 751 -31.49 -10.83 14.53
CA MET A 751 -30.41 -11.56 15.18
C MET A 751 -29.38 -10.65 15.87
N MET A 752 -29.37 -9.35 15.53
CA MET A 752 -28.44 -8.34 16.04
C MET A 752 -29.16 -7.24 16.83
N ASN A 753 -30.23 -7.59 17.54
CA ASN A 753 -31.04 -6.67 18.33
C ASN A 753 -30.30 -5.92 19.45
N TYR A 754 -29.06 -6.31 19.74
CA TYR A 754 -28.17 -5.63 20.69
C TYR A 754 -27.40 -4.45 20.06
N ILE A 755 -27.30 -4.40 18.72
CA ILE A 755 -26.76 -3.24 17.96
C ILE A 755 -27.91 -2.47 17.30
N TYR A 756 -28.84 -3.18 16.67
CA TYR A 756 -29.90 -2.58 15.85
C TYR A 756 -31.26 -2.64 16.53
N SER A 757 -32.03 -1.58 16.34
CA SER A 757 -33.42 -1.49 16.79
C SER A 757 -34.41 -1.98 15.72
N GLU A 758 -35.66 -2.28 16.12
CA GLU A 758 -36.72 -2.63 15.16
C GLU A 758 -37.00 -1.51 14.14
N GLU A 759 -36.71 -0.24 14.49
CA GLU A 759 -36.85 0.92 13.60
C GLU A 759 -35.85 0.90 12.43
N GLU A 760 -34.76 0.12 12.56
CA GLU A 760 -33.73 -0.02 11.53
C GLU A 760 -33.98 -1.21 10.59
N ARG A 761 -35.09 -1.92 10.79
CA ARG A 761 -35.60 -2.87 9.80
C ARG A 761 -35.84 -2.17 8.47
N TYR A 762 -35.56 -2.88 7.41
CA TYR A 762 -35.83 -2.40 6.06
C TYR A 762 -37.35 -2.41 5.84
N ASP A 763 -37.94 -1.23 5.70
CA ASP A 763 -39.35 -1.02 5.37
C ASP A 763 -39.49 -0.49 3.94
N PHE A 764 -40.16 -1.29 3.10
CA PHE A 764 -40.44 -0.96 1.71
C PHE A 764 -41.35 0.27 1.58
N GLU A 765 -42.36 0.41 2.45
CA GLU A 765 -43.32 1.52 2.36
C GLU A 765 -42.69 2.84 2.81
N ASP A 766 -41.86 2.81 3.86
CA ASP A 766 -41.13 3.99 4.34
C ASP A 766 -40.07 4.45 3.34
N LYS A 767 -39.38 3.53 2.64
CA LYS A 767 -38.45 3.90 1.55
C LYS A 767 -39.18 4.57 0.39
N VAL A 768 -40.27 3.99 -0.10
CA VAL A 768 -41.09 4.58 -1.18
C VAL A 768 -41.62 5.97 -0.78
N LYS A 769 -41.97 6.14 0.50
CA LYS A 769 -42.40 7.43 1.06
C LYS A 769 -41.26 8.45 1.15
N LYS A 770 -40.06 8.04 1.56
CA LYS A 770 -38.86 8.91 1.60
C LYS A 770 -38.37 9.31 0.21
N ASP A 771 -38.44 8.39 -0.75
CA ASP A 771 -38.10 8.64 -2.16
C ASP A 771 -39.09 9.61 -2.81
N SER A 772 -40.40 9.44 -2.57
CA SER A 772 -41.43 10.36 -3.07
C SER A 772 -41.39 11.75 -2.43
N LEU A 773 -40.85 11.88 -1.21
CA LEU A 773 -40.60 13.15 -0.54
C LEU A 773 -39.24 13.78 -0.88
N GLY A 774 -38.39 13.10 -1.65
CA GLY A 774 -37.04 13.59 -2.01
C GLY A 774 -36.09 13.76 -0.81
N LEU A 775 -36.33 13.01 0.27
CA LEU A 775 -35.61 13.14 1.55
C LEU A 775 -34.30 12.37 1.61
N ILE A 776 -34.00 11.54 0.59
CA ILE A 776 -32.72 10.84 0.45
C ILE A 776 -31.95 11.52 -0.68
N LYS A 777 -30.87 12.24 -0.32
CA LYS A 777 -29.99 12.93 -1.28
C LYS A 777 -28.52 12.74 -0.92
#